data_AF-A0A4S2RH40-F1
#
_entry.id   AF-A0A4S2RH40-F1
#
_cell.length_a   1.000
_cell.length_b   1.000
_cell.length_c   1.000
_cell.angle_alpha   90.00
_cell.angle_beta   90.00
_cell.angle_gamma   90.00
#
_symmetry.space_group_name_H-M   'P 1'
#
loop_
_entity.id
_entity.type
_entity.pdbx_description
1 polymer ?
#
loop_
_entity_poly.entity_id
_entity_poly.type
_entity_poly.pdbx_seq_one_letter_code
_entity_poly.pdbx_strand_id
1 'polypeptide(L)'
;MRISDEVRGQRVRRFEVLLPHLDERQRRLALATEARLLGHGGVGLVARISGVSETTVRKGVFELEAGAEPLPEGRVRRPGGGRMRAEAVDSRLVPALMALVEPDERGDPMSPLRWTTKSLRQLAAELSRQGHRVTAPTVGRLLREHGFSLQGTAKTLEGDQHPDRDAQFRYINEQVKEHQAAGEPVISVDAKKKEQLGQLPMAGREWRPTGRPVEVEDHSFFAGPHVDSVIPYGIYDMTANTGWVNIGTDHNTAAFAAASIRRWWQERGRHDYPAASRLLITADAGGSNSYRYRLWKAELAAFAADAGLTVTVCHFPPGTSKWNKIEHRLFSHITMNWRSRPLTSHEVVLKTIAATTTRTGLRVEAALDDTSYPTGIQISREQLQALPITAHNDQGQWNYSIAPTGGAAPAPPADERAQARTQVLQMLADPRLTGMNISELDALRTKLAPAQEAAAEQHRYVLRKGRRVATTGRSRSLLSGPDEVLLTIVYLRQVCPQKVLCDLLGINPVTIGQAIKATRKLLDEQKITITPTVVRYFTRADDLRAWITGKDRTGQTSATPTRQALTDPTLTGMSHEALHTLLEELIVPYAAVIEERRHRQRGGNRRPGTRGGVFRQKITDGDRILATILYRRRICGLNALAELFGVSRSTLWNAINDVLPTLDARRIDITPADRRHPTAAALLTSVGADTRHVVS
;
A
#
# COMPACT_ATOMS: atom_id res chain seq x y z
N MET A 1 -36.84 -72.05 -46.68
CA MET A 1 -35.64 -71.81 -47.51
C MET A 1 -34.42 -71.98 -46.62
N ARG A 2 -33.53 -72.95 -46.89
CA ARG A 2 -32.29 -73.12 -46.09
C ARG A 2 -31.30 -72.03 -46.51
N ILE A 3 -30.84 -71.21 -45.56
CA ILE A 3 -29.82 -70.18 -45.79
C ILE A 3 -28.51 -70.90 -46.15
N SER A 4 -27.88 -70.55 -47.28
CA SER A 4 -26.67 -71.23 -47.78
C SER A 4 -25.48 -71.01 -46.84
N ASP A 5 -24.56 -71.98 -46.80
CA ASP A 5 -23.36 -71.89 -45.97
C ASP A 5 -22.41 -70.77 -46.41
N GLU A 6 -22.48 -70.37 -47.68
CA GLU A 6 -21.75 -69.20 -48.20
C GLU A 6 -22.25 -67.89 -47.58
N VAL A 7 -23.57 -67.69 -47.51
CA VAL A 7 -24.19 -66.52 -46.86
C VAL A 7 -23.85 -66.50 -45.36
N ARG A 8 -23.81 -67.68 -44.72
CA ARG A 8 -23.36 -67.81 -43.33
C ARG A 8 -21.91 -67.36 -43.15
N GLY A 9 -20.99 -67.87 -44.00
CA GLY A 9 -19.56 -67.55 -43.93
C GLY A 9 -19.25 -66.07 -44.16
N GLN A 10 -19.95 -65.42 -45.10
CA GLN A 10 -19.79 -63.97 -45.35
C GLN A 10 -20.21 -63.14 -44.13
N ARG A 11 -21.24 -63.56 -43.40
CA ARG A 11 -21.72 -62.84 -42.20
C ARG A 11 -20.84 -63.03 -40.98
N VAL A 12 -20.24 -64.22 -40.80
CA VAL A 12 -19.20 -64.47 -39.78
C VAL A 12 -18.08 -63.44 -39.93
N ARG A 13 -17.48 -63.36 -41.12
CA ARG A 13 -16.37 -62.43 -41.41
C ARG A 13 -16.76 -60.97 -41.17
N ARG A 14 -17.97 -60.57 -41.57
CA ARG A 14 -18.47 -59.21 -41.36
C ARG A 14 -18.60 -58.87 -39.87
N PHE A 15 -19.09 -59.80 -39.05
CA PHE A 15 -19.25 -59.57 -37.62
C PHE A 15 -17.93 -59.56 -36.86
N GLU A 16 -16.97 -60.43 -37.23
CA GLU A 16 -15.62 -60.43 -36.65
C GLU A 16 -14.89 -59.10 -36.86
N VAL A 17 -15.03 -58.50 -38.05
CA VAL A 17 -14.39 -57.23 -38.37
C VAL A 17 -15.15 -56.04 -37.78
N LEU A 18 -16.48 -56.00 -37.91
CA LEU A 18 -17.24 -54.79 -37.61
C LEU A 18 -17.58 -54.64 -36.12
N LEU A 19 -17.99 -55.73 -35.45
CA LEU A 19 -18.51 -55.61 -34.09
C LEU A 19 -17.50 -55.02 -33.10
N PRO A 20 -16.19 -55.33 -33.11
CA PRO A 20 -15.21 -54.74 -32.18
C PRO A 20 -15.19 -53.21 -32.15
N HIS A 21 -15.57 -52.55 -33.25
CA HIS A 21 -15.52 -51.09 -33.39
C HIS A 21 -16.84 -50.37 -33.08
N LEU A 22 -17.90 -51.11 -32.75
CA LEU A 22 -19.24 -50.56 -32.52
C LEU A 22 -19.61 -50.54 -31.03
N ASP A 23 -20.34 -49.50 -30.62
CA ASP A 23 -20.93 -49.40 -29.28
C ASP A 23 -22.08 -50.42 -29.07
N GLU A 24 -22.56 -50.55 -27.83
CA GLU A 24 -23.60 -51.52 -27.44
C GLU A 24 -24.88 -51.42 -28.30
N ARG A 25 -25.30 -50.20 -28.66
CA ARG A 25 -26.51 -49.95 -29.46
C ARG A 25 -26.24 -50.18 -30.94
N GLN A 26 -25.12 -49.67 -31.45
CA GLN A 26 -24.70 -49.85 -32.83
C GLN A 26 -24.55 -51.33 -33.19
N ARG A 27 -23.92 -52.13 -32.32
CA ARG A 27 -23.85 -53.59 -32.47
C ARG A 27 -25.24 -54.21 -32.59
N ARG A 28 -26.16 -53.85 -31.69
CA ARG A 28 -27.52 -54.40 -31.67
C ARG A 28 -28.29 -54.06 -32.96
N LEU A 29 -28.16 -52.83 -33.48
CA LEU A 29 -28.82 -52.41 -34.72
C LEU A 29 -28.20 -53.07 -35.96
N ALA A 30 -26.88 -53.24 -36.00
CA ALA A 30 -26.20 -53.94 -37.09
C ALA A 30 -26.64 -55.42 -37.17
N LEU A 31 -26.69 -56.11 -36.03
CA LEU A 31 -27.18 -57.49 -35.95
C LEU A 31 -28.66 -57.59 -36.34
N ALA A 32 -29.48 -56.66 -35.90
CA ALA A 32 -30.91 -56.63 -36.24
C ALA A 32 -31.15 -56.39 -37.74
N THR A 33 -30.34 -55.54 -38.37
CA THR A 33 -30.42 -55.29 -39.83
C THR A 33 -30.17 -56.58 -40.60
N GLU A 34 -29.13 -57.33 -40.22
CA GLU A 34 -28.83 -58.62 -40.85
C GLU A 34 -29.89 -59.68 -40.57
N ALA A 35 -30.48 -59.69 -39.37
CA ALA A 35 -31.57 -60.59 -39.03
C ALA A 35 -32.84 -60.30 -39.86
N ARG A 36 -33.13 -59.01 -40.15
CA ARG A 36 -34.26 -58.61 -41.02
C ARG A 36 -34.05 -59.03 -42.47
N LEU A 37 -32.83 -58.88 -42.99
CA LEU A 37 -32.50 -59.27 -44.37
C LEU A 37 -32.65 -60.78 -44.62
N LEU A 38 -32.42 -61.60 -43.59
CA LEU A 38 -32.55 -63.05 -43.67
C LEU A 38 -33.99 -63.56 -43.50
N GLY A 39 -34.92 -62.72 -43.03
CA GLY A 39 -36.31 -63.09 -42.83
C GLY A 39 -36.50 -64.20 -41.78
N HIS A 40 -37.35 -65.19 -42.08
CA HIS A 40 -37.72 -66.25 -41.14
C HIS A 40 -36.50 -67.07 -40.71
N GLY A 41 -36.22 -67.10 -39.39
CA GLY A 41 -35.05 -67.77 -38.81
C GLY A 41 -33.78 -66.91 -38.71
N GLY A 42 -33.81 -65.67 -39.23
CA GLY A 42 -32.67 -64.75 -39.22
C GLY A 42 -32.16 -64.39 -37.83
N VAL A 43 -33.07 -64.19 -36.86
CA VAL A 43 -32.71 -63.88 -35.46
C VAL A 43 -31.86 -64.98 -34.83
N GLY A 44 -32.28 -66.24 -34.96
CA GLY A 44 -31.57 -67.38 -34.39
C GLY A 44 -30.23 -67.63 -35.08
N LEU A 45 -30.16 -67.43 -36.40
CA LEU A 45 -28.90 -67.56 -37.14
C LEU A 45 -27.90 -66.46 -36.75
N VAL A 46 -28.33 -65.19 -36.74
CA VAL A 46 -27.46 -64.05 -36.41
C VAL A 46 -26.97 -64.14 -34.96
N ALA A 47 -27.84 -64.51 -34.01
CA ALA A 47 -27.46 -64.73 -32.62
C ALA A 47 -26.35 -65.78 -32.49
N ARG A 48 -26.50 -66.91 -33.19
CA ARG A 48 -25.52 -68.00 -33.18
C ARG A 48 -24.18 -67.60 -33.79
N ILE A 49 -24.19 -66.88 -34.92
CA ILE A 49 -22.96 -66.46 -35.61
C ILE A 49 -22.22 -65.37 -34.82
N SER A 50 -22.93 -64.42 -34.21
CA SER A 50 -22.33 -63.29 -33.50
C SER A 50 -22.06 -63.56 -32.01
N GLY A 51 -22.44 -64.72 -31.49
CA GLY A 51 -22.24 -65.09 -30.09
C GLY A 51 -23.07 -64.27 -29.09
N VAL A 52 -24.17 -63.66 -29.54
CA VAL A 52 -25.07 -62.88 -28.67
C VAL A 52 -26.39 -63.61 -28.43
N SER A 53 -27.15 -63.20 -27.42
CA SER A 53 -28.47 -63.78 -27.17
C SER A 53 -29.48 -63.44 -28.27
N GLU A 54 -30.38 -64.38 -28.59
CA GLU A 54 -31.50 -64.13 -29.51
C GLU A 54 -32.37 -62.95 -29.04
N THR A 55 -32.49 -62.76 -27.71
CA THR A 55 -33.20 -61.64 -27.11
C THR A 55 -32.57 -60.29 -27.48
N THR A 56 -31.25 -60.21 -27.61
CA THR A 56 -30.54 -58.98 -28.01
C THR A 56 -30.79 -58.65 -29.47
N VAL A 57 -30.70 -59.65 -30.35
CA VAL A 57 -30.99 -59.48 -31.79
C VAL A 57 -32.46 -59.10 -32.00
N ARG A 58 -33.38 -59.81 -31.33
CA ARG A 58 -34.83 -59.55 -31.40
C ARG A 58 -35.18 -58.15 -30.90
N LYS A 59 -34.56 -57.70 -29.81
CA LYS A 59 -34.72 -56.32 -29.30
C LYS A 59 -34.26 -55.27 -30.31
N GLY A 60 -33.18 -55.53 -31.03
CA GLY A 60 -32.74 -54.65 -32.12
C GLY A 60 -33.71 -54.64 -33.30
N VAL A 61 -34.30 -55.80 -33.65
CA VAL A 61 -35.31 -55.88 -34.72
C VAL A 61 -36.54 -55.05 -34.37
N PHE A 62 -37.06 -55.20 -33.14
CA PHE A 62 -38.15 -54.35 -32.66
C PHE A 62 -37.79 -52.86 -32.60
N GLU A 63 -36.54 -52.53 -32.25
CA GLU A 63 -36.05 -51.14 -32.25
C GLU A 63 -36.05 -50.53 -33.66
N LEU A 64 -35.68 -51.31 -34.69
CA LEU A 64 -35.72 -50.90 -36.10
C LEU A 64 -37.15 -50.85 -36.68
N GLU A 65 -38.04 -51.76 -36.26
CA GLU A 65 -39.44 -51.79 -36.70
C GLU A 65 -40.27 -50.66 -36.08
N ALA A 66 -39.97 -50.30 -34.83
CA ALA A 66 -40.62 -49.19 -34.14
C ALA A 66 -40.26 -47.79 -34.71
N GLY A 67 -39.43 -47.71 -35.75
CA GLY A 67 -39.06 -46.46 -36.42
C GLY A 67 -38.37 -45.46 -35.48
N ALA A 68 -37.65 -45.94 -34.47
CA ALA A 68 -37.06 -45.07 -33.46
C ALA A 68 -35.99 -44.15 -34.07
N GLU A 69 -36.11 -42.84 -33.87
CA GLU A 69 -35.11 -41.87 -34.32
C GLU A 69 -33.72 -42.15 -33.73
N PRO A 70 -32.64 -41.73 -34.42
CA PRO A 70 -31.29 -41.74 -33.87
C PRO A 70 -31.26 -41.02 -32.52
N LEU A 71 -30.56 -41.61 -31.53
CA LEU A 71 -30.32 -40.92 -30.27
C LEU A 71 -29.36 -39.74 -30.53
N PRO A 72 -29.44 -38.65 -29.73
CA PRO A 72 -28.48 -37.56 -29.82
C PRO A 72 -27.04 -38.06 -29.77
N GLU A 73 -26.14 -37.35 -30.46
CA GLU A 73 -24.73 -37.71 -30.61
C GLU A 73 -24.08 -38.01 -29.25
N GLY A 74 -23.41 -39.16 -29.15
CA GLY A 74 -22.76 -39.63 -27.92
C GLY A 74 -23.66 -40.36 -26.90
N ARG A 75 -24.97 -40.53 -27.14
CA ARG A 75 -25.85 -41.35 -26.27
C ARG A 75 -26.09 -42.77 -26.79
N VAL A 76 -25.64 -43.74 -25.98
CA VAL A 76 -25.88 -45.17 -26.23
C VAL A 76 -27.22 -45.66 -25.65
N ARG A 77 -27.76 -44.98 -24.62
CA ARG A 77 -28.99 -45.40 -23.89
C ARG A 77 -30.06 -44.31 -23.88
N ARG A 78 -31.33 -44.74 -23.83
CA ARG A 78 -32.49 -43.83 -23.66
C ARG A 78 -32.43 -43.11 -22.30
N PRO A 79 -33.05 -41.92 -22.18
CA PRO A 79 -33.24 -41.24 -20.90
C PRO A 79 -33.77 -42.21 -19.82
N GLY A 80 -33.15 -42.24 -18.65
CA GLY A 80 -33.49 -43.17 -17.55
C GLY A 80 -32.71 -44.49 -17.52
N GLY A 81 -31.94 -44.83 -18.56
CA GLY A 81 -31.16 -46.09 -18.63
C GLY A 81 -29.77 -46.09 -17.95
N GLY A 82 -29.52 -45.15 -17.04
CA GLY A 82 -28.23 -44.95 -16.37
C GLY A 82 -28.24 -45.38 -14.89
N ARG A 83 -27.07 -45.31 -14.23
CA ARG A 83 -26.97 -45.53 -12.78
C ARG A 83 -27.91 -44.58 -12.05
N MET A 84 -28.77 -45.14 -11.17
CA MET A 84 -29.67 -44.35 -10.33
C MET A 84 -28.87 -43.31 -9.52
N ARG A 85 -29.45 -42.11 -9.37
CA ARG A 85 -28.81 -41.03 -8.61
C ARG A 85 -28.64 -41.44 -7.14
N ALA A 86 -27.62 -40.90 -6.48
CA ALA A 86 -27.28 -41.28 -5.10
C ALA A 86 -28.46 -41.07 -4.13
N GLU A 87 -29.21 -39.97 -4.29
CA GLU A 87 -30.40 -39.65 -3.52
C GLU A 87 -31.62 -40.54 -3.81
N ALA A 88 -31.65 -41.22 -4.96
CA ALA A 88 -32.69 -42.19 -5.30
C ALA A 88 -32.38 -43.58 -4.74
N VAL A 89 -31.09 -43.89 -4.51
CA VAL A 89 -30.63 -45.12 -3.87
C VAL A 89 -30.68 -45.00 -2.34
N ASP A 90 -30.42 -43.80 -1.82
CA ASP A 90 -30.39 -43.49 -0.40
C ASP A 90 -31.28 -42.30 -0.09
N SER A 91 -32.52 -42.58 0.34
CA SER A 91 -33.53 -41.57 0.65
C SER A 91 -33.18 -40.73 1.90
N ARG A 92 -32.22 -41.16 2.72
CA ARG A 92 -31.78 -40.46 3.93
C ARG A 92 -30.60 -39.51 3.69
N LEU A 93 -29.96 -39.61 2.53
CA LEU A 93 -28.81 -38.77 2.14
C LEU A 93 -29.14 -37.27 2.17
N VAL A 94 -30.28 -36.87 1.60
CA VAL A 94 -30.68 -35.46 1.52
C VAL A 94 -31.02 -34.91 2.91
N PRO A 95 -31.84 -35.58 3.75
CA PRO A 95 -32.05 -35.18 5.14
C PRO A 95 -30.75 -35.07 5.95
N ALA A 96 -29.83 -36.04 5.84
CA ALA A 96 -28.55 -36.01 6.54
C ALA A 96 -27.65 -34.84 6.07
N LEU A 97 -27.68 -34.52 4.77
CA LEU A 97 -26.96 -33.36 4.24
C LEU A 97 -27.54 -32.05 4.78
N MET A 98 -28.88 -31.93 4.86
CA MET A 98 -29.51 -30.72 5.42
C MET A 98 -29.21 -30.56 6.91
N ALA A 99 -29.26 -31.63 7.70
CA ALA A 99 -28.88 -31.62 9.11
C ALA A 99 -27.40 -31.19 9.35
N LEU A 100 -26.51 -31.43 8.40
CA LEU A 100 -25.11 -30.98 8.47
C LEU A 100 -24.92 -29.49 8.10
N VAL A 101 -25.92 -28.90 7.46
CA VAL A 101 -25.96 -27.50 7.02
C VAL A 101 -26.82 -26.65 7.97
N GLU A 102 -27.71 -27.28 8.75
CA GLU A 102 -28.59 -26.69 9.76
C GLU A 102 -28.30 -27.25 11.18
N PRO A 103 -27.29 -26.75 11.92
CA PRO A 103 -27.16 -27.10 13.33
C PRO A 103 -28.03 -26.18 14.21
N ASP A 104 -29.13 -26.77 14.72
CA ASP A 104 -30.01 -26.34 15.84
C ASP A 104 -30.77 -25.00 15.74
N GLU A 105 -32.00 -25.04 15.22
CA GLU A 105 -33.07 -24.10 15.60
C GLU A 105 -33.96 -24.72 16.69
N ARG A 106 -33.76 -24.27 17.94
CA ARG A 106 -34.91 -24.17 18.84
C ARG A 106 -35.79 -23.01 18.36
N GLY A 107 -36.75 -23.36 17.52
CA GLY A 107 -37.99 -22.60 17.28
C GLY A 107 -37.91 -21.48 16.26
N ASP A 108 -38.09 -21.80 14.98
CA ASP A 108 -39.02 -21.14 14.03
C ASP A 108 -38.83 -21.76 12.62
N PRO A 109 -39.82 -22.48 12.03
CA PRO A 109 -39.68 -23.11 10.71
C PRO A 109 -39.41 -22.16 9.51
N MET A 110 -39.37 -20.83 9.73
CA MET A 110 -39.33 -19.82 8.67
C MET A 110 -38.11 -18.87 8.68
N SER A 111 -36.99 -19.22 9.32
CA SER A 111 -35.80 -18.36 9.31
C SER A 111 -34.96 -18.48 8.02
N PRO A 112 -34.60 -17.38 7.33
CA PRO A 112 -33.94 -17.41 6.01
C PRO A 112 -32.40 -17.54 6.06
N LEU A 113 -31.78 -17.76 7.23
CA LEU A 113 -30.32 -17.77 7.39
C LEU A 113 -29.75 -19.19 7.49
N ARG A 114 -29.73 -19.90 6.37
CA ARG A 114 -29.09 -21.21 6.22
C ARG A 114 -27.65 -21.04 5.73
N TRP A 115 -26.65 -21.30 6.57
CA TRP A 115 -25.24 -21.20 6.17
C TRP A 115 -24.38 -22.30 6.78
N THR A 116 -23.43 -22.81 5.97
CA THR A 116 -22.41 -23.75 6.42
C THR A 116 -21.03 -23.23 6.07
N THR A 117 -20.09 -23.31 7.01
CA THR A 117 -18.67 -22.98 6.78
C THR A 117 -17.85 -24.18 6.32
N LYS A 118 -18.47 -25.36 6.20
CA LYS A 118 -17.81 -26.61 5.80
C LYS A 118 -17.65 -26.67 4.28
N SER A 119 -16.48 -27.08 3.81
CA SER A 119 -16.25 -27.31 2.39
C SER A 119 -17.03 -28.53 1.86
N LEU A 120 -17.30 -28.60 0.56
CA LEU A 120 -17.98 -29.74 -0.08
C LEU A 120 -17.27 -31.08 0.18
N ARG A 121 -15.94 -31.08 0.31
CA ARG A 121 -15.15 -32.28 0.63
C ARG A 121 -15.34 -32.72 2.08
N GLN A 122 -15.44 -31.78 3.01
CA GLN A 122 -15.72 -32.08 4.42
C GLN A 122 -17.15 -32.57 4.61
N LEU A 123 -18.13 -31.96 3.93
CA LEU A 123 -19.52 -32.44 3.92
C LEU A 123 -19.62 -33.86 3.35
N ALA A 124 -18.93 -34.15 2.24
CA ALA A 124 -18.91 -35.49 1.66
C ALA A 124 -18.24 -36.53 2.58
N ALA A 125 -17.14 -36.17 3.25
CA ALA A 125 -16.46 -37.03 4.21
C ALA A 125 -17.34 -37.32 5.43
N GLU A 126 -18.04 -36.31 5.94
CA GLU A 126 -18.93 -36.43 7.09
C GLU A 126 -20.18 -37.25 6.77
N LEU A 127 -20.79 -37.06 5.59
CA LEU A 127 -21.87 -37.91 5.10
C LEU A 127 -21.43 -39.36 4.92
N SER A 128 -20.22 -39.57 4.39
CA SER A 128 -19.66 -40.91 4.25
C SER A 128 -19.42 -41.58 5.60
N ARG A 129 -19.06 -40.80 6.64
CA ARG A 129 -18.92 -41.27 8.03
C ARG A 129 -20.27 -41.64 8.66
N GLN A 130 -21.35 -40.98 8.26
CA GLN A 130 -22.73 -41.28 8.67
C GLN A 130 -23.38 -42.42 7.87
N GLY A 131 -22.64 -43.07 6.96
CA GLY A 131 -23.10 -44.20 6.16
C GLY A 131 -23.56 -43.84 4.74
N HIS A 132 -23.60 -42.56 4.40
CA HIS A 132 -24.03 -42.06 3.09
C HIS A 132 -22.83 -41.83 2.16
N ARG A 133 -22.42 -42.84 1.39
CA ARG A 133 -21.24 -42.75 0.50
C ARG A 133 -21.47 -41.79 -0.67
N VAL A 134 -20.90 -40.59 -0.60
CA VAL A 134 -21.02 -39.56 -1.65
C VAL A 134 -19.70 -38.83 -1.93
N THR A 135 -19.62 -38.23 -3.11
CA THR A 135 -18.46 -37.43 -3.53
C THR A 135 -18.76 -35.92 -3.42
N ALA A 136 -17.73 -35.10 -3.31
CA ALA A 136 -17.88 -33.64 -3.23
C ALA A 136 -18.68 -33.01 -4.41
N PRO A 137 -18.54 -33.47 -5.67
CA PRO A 137 -19.41 -33.03 -6.77
C PRO A 137 -20.89 -33.37 -6.56
N THR A 138 -21.19 -34.56 -6.02
CA THR A 138 -22.56 -34.97 -5.69
C THR A 138 -23.16 -34.05 -4.62
N VAL A 139 -22.40 -33.74 -3.57
CA VAL A 139 -22.81 -32.79 -2.52
C VAL A 139 -23.04 -31.39 -3.09
N GLY A 140 -22.14 -30.90 -3.95
CA GLY A 140 -22.27 -29.58 -4.57
C GLY A 140 -23.43 -29.46 -5.57
N ARG A 141 -23.89 -30.57 -6.14
CA ARG A 141 -25.13 -30.62 -6.93
C ARG A 141 -26.36 -30.60 -6.03
N LEU A 142 -26.41 -31.46 -5.00
CA LEU A 142 -27.53 -31.56 -4.07
C LEU A 142 -27.78 -30.23 -3.34
N LEU A 143 -26.72 -29.54 -2.91
CA LEU A 143 -26.82 -28.20 -2.33
C LEU A 143 -27.45 -27.20 -3.30
N ARG A 144 -27.03 -27.18 -4.56
CA ARG A 144 -27.60 -26.29 -5.59
C ARG A 144 -29.07 -26.59 -5.88
N GLU A 145 -29.44 -27.86 -5.95
CA GLU A 145 -30.84 -28.29 -6.13
C GLU A 145 -31.73 -27.87 -4.94
N HIS A 146 -31.16 -27.68 -3.75
CA HIS A 146 -31.85 -27.22 -2.53
C HIS A 146 -31.66 -25.73 -2.24
N GLY A 147 -31.30 -24.93 -3.26
CA GLY A 147 -31.24 -23.47 -3.16
C GLY A 147 -29.95 -22.91 -2.53
N PHE A 148 -28.99 -23.76 -2.15
CA PHE A 148 -27.70 -23.31 -1.65
C PHE A 148 -26.77 -22.95 -2.81
N SER A 149 -26.17 -21.77 -2.71
CA SER A 149 -25.13 -21.30 -3.62
C SER A 149 -23.94 -20.82 -2.80
N LEU A 150 -22.76 -20.83 -3.42
CA LEU A 150 -21.56 -20.33 -2.76
C LEU A 150 -21.65 -18.79 -2.69
N GLN A 151 -22.15 -18.28 -1.57
CA GLN A 151 -22.26 -16.85 -1.32
C GLN A 151 -21.05 -16.39 -0.50
N GLY A 152 -20.27 -15.46 -1.05
CA GLY A 152 -19.25 -14.73 -0.29
C GLY A 152 -19.82 -13.42 0.25
N THR A 153 -19.21 -12.86 1.29
CA THR A 153 -19.48 -11.47 1.68
C THR A 153 -19.06 -10.57 0.51
N ALA A 154 -20.03 -9.97 -0.18
CA ALA A 154 -19.74 -8.99 -1.22
C ALA A 154 -19.39 -7.65 -0.56
N LYS A 155 -18.12 -7.26 -0.63
CA LYS A 155 -17.69 -5.89 -0.32
C LYS A 155 -18.11 -4.98 -1.49
N THR A 156 -19.40 -4.71 -1.63
CA THR A 156 -19.97 -3.89 -2.72
C THR A 156 -19.78 -2.38 -2.55
N LEU A 157 -19.07 -1.94 -1.49
CA LEU A 157 -18.79 -0.53 -1.22
C LEU A 157 -17.44 -0.03 -1.77
N GLU A 158 -16.60 -0.89 -2.35
CA GLU A 158 -15.35 -0.47 -2.99
C GLU A 158 -15.53 -0.25 -4.50
N GLY A 159 -15.92 0.98 -4.86
CA GLY A 159 -15.66 1.63 -6.15
C GLY A 159 -16.36 1.05 -7.39
N ASP A 160 -16.86 1.94 -8.25
CA ASP A 160 -17.41 1.58 -9.56
C ASP A 160 -16.44 0.71 -10.37
N GLN A 161 -16.99 -0.21 -11.17
CA GLN A 161 -16.22 -1.05 -12.09
C GLN A 161 -15.36 -0.16 -12.99
N HIS A 162 -14.04 -0.15 -12.77
CA HIS A 162 -13.13 0.60 -13.62
C HIS A 162 -13.16 -0.01 -15.03
N PRO A 163 -13.42 0.77 -16.10
CA PRO A 163 -13.56 0.26 -17.47
C PRO A 163 -12.34 -0.55 -17.93
N ASP A 164 -11.16 -0.17 -17.45
CA ASP A 164 -9.88 -0.78 -17.84
C ASP A 164 -9.48 -2.01 -17.02
N ARG A 165 -10.35 -2.50 -16.14
CA ARG A 165 -10.02 -3.62 -15.24
C ARG A 165 -9.59 -4.88 -16.02
N ASP A 166 -10.36 -5.27 -17.03
CA ASP A 166 -10.08 -6.49 -17.80
C ASP A 166 -8.85 -6.36 -18.71
N ALA A 167 -8.58 -5.15 -19.20
CA ALA A 167 -7.35 -4.86 -19.93
C ALA A 167 -6.12 -5.02 -19.02
N GLN A 168 -6.20 -4.51 -17.79
CA GLN A 168 -5.13 -4.64 -16.81
C GLN A 168 -4.90 -6.11 -16.39
N PHE A 169 -5.96 -6.90 -16.20
CA PHE A 169 -5.81 -8.33 -15.90
C PHE A 169 -5.14 -9.10 -17.05
N ARG A 170 -5.53 -8.81 -18.29
CA ARG A 170 -4.87 -9.39 -19.47
C ARG A 170 -3.41 -8.99 -19.54
N TYR A 171 -3.10 -7.72 -19.31
CA TYR A 171 -1.74 -7.21 -19.30
C TYR A 171 -0.85 -7.92 -18.27
N ILE A 172 -1.31 -8.00 -17.01
CA ILE A 172 -0.59 -8.72 -15.95
C ILE A 172 -0.36 -10.17 -16.34
N ASN A 173 -1.38 -10.85 -16.88
CA ASN A 173 -1.28 -12.25 -17.27
C ASN A 173 -0.25 -12.48 -18.38
N GLU A 174 -0.19 -11.61 -19.38
CA GLU A 174 0.82 -11.71 -20.45
C GLU A 174 2.23 -11.43 -19.91
N GLN A 175 2.41 -10.45 -19.04
CA GLN A 175 3.70 -10.19 -18.38
C GLN A 175 4.17 -11.39 -17.54
N VAL A 176 3.26 -12.04 -16.80
CA VAL A 176 3.55 -13.24 -16.03
C VAL A 176 4.02 -14.37 -16.95
N LYS A 177 3.30 -14.64 -18.04
CA LYS A 177 3.67 -15.69 -19.00
C LYS A 177 5.04 -15.43 -19.64
N GLU A 178 5.30 -14.18 -20.03
CA GLU A 178 6.57 -13.78 -20.66
C GLU A 178 7.76 -14.04 -19.72
N HIS A 179 7.66 -13.60 -18.46
CA HIS A 179 8.73 -13.79 -17.48
C HIS A 179 8.94 -15.28 -17.15
N GLN A 180 7.84 -16.03 -17.00
CA GLN A 180 7.91 -17.47 -16.76
C GLN A 180 8.55 -18.23 -17.93
N ALA A 181 8.21 -17.87 -19.17
CA ALA A 181 8.81 -18.46 -20.36
C ALA A 181 10.31 -18.15 -20.48
N ALA A 182 10.75 -16.99 -19.98
CA ALA A 182 12.16 -16.61 -19.91
C ALA A 182 12.93 -17.19 -18.71
N GLY A 183 12.26 -17.96 -17.84
CA GLY A 183 12.87 -18.49 -16.61
C GLY A 183 13.15 -17.42 -15.55
N GLU A 184 12.52 -16.25 -15.66
CA GLU A 184 12.69 -15.12 -14.74
C GLU A 184 11.69 -15.23 -13.57
N PRO A 185 12.06 -14.77 -12.36
CA PRO A 185 11.19 -14.84 -11.18
C PRO A 185 9.94 -13.96 -11.32
N VAL A 186 8.81 -14.50 -10.87
CA VAL A 186 7.52 -13.81 -10.79
C VAL A 186 6.96 -13.92 -9.39
N ILE A 187 6.86 -12.79 -8.69
CA ILE A 187 6.37 -12.74 -7.32
C ILE A 187 5.07 -11.96 -7.18
N SER A 188 4.25 -12.40 -6.25
CA SER A 188 3.02 -11.75 -5.80
C SER A 188 3.21 -11.32 -4.35
N VAL A 189 3.06 -10.02 -4.08
CA VAL A 189 3.41 -9.42 -2.78
C VAL A 189 2.23 -8.68 -2.17
N ASP A 190 2.11 -8.79 -0.85
CA ASP A 190 1.11 -8.06 -0.06
C ASP A 190 1.42 -8.13 1.44
N ALA A 191 0.86 -7.18 2.20
CA ALA A 191 0.94 -7.17 3.66
C ALA A 191 -0.34 -7.76 4.26
N LYS A 192 -0.19 -8.81 5.09
CA LYS A 192 -1.31 -9.31 5.89
C LYS A 192 -1.70 -8.29 6.95
N LYS A 193 -2.96 -8.32 7.36
CA LYS A 193 -3.46 -7.59 8.53
C LYS A 193 -2.51 -7.79 9.72
N LYS A 194 -2.25 -6.70 10.44
CA LYS A 194 -1.50 -6.71 11.70
C LYS A 194 -2.18 -7.63 12.70
N GLU A 195 -1.43 -8.59 13.23
CA GLU A 195 -1.90 -9.56 14.22
C GLU A 195 -1.36 -9.23 15.60
N GLN A 196 -2.16 -9.55 16.61
CA GLN A 196 -1.87 -9.33 18.01
C GLN A 196 -1.39 -10.65 18.65
N LEU A 197 -0.28 -10.60 19.39
CA LEU A 197 0.33 -11.74 20.06
C LEU A 197 -0.16 -11.88 21.49
N GLY A 198 -0.62 -13.06 21.85
CA GLY A 198 -1.04 -13.35 23.21
C GLY A 198 -1.91 -14.60 23.24
N GLN A 199 -2.46 -14.92 24.40
CA GLN A 199 -3.48 -15.97 24.54
C GLN A 199 -4.85 -15.46 24.10
N LEU A 200 -4.91 -14.88 22.90
CA LEU A 200 -6.12 -14.29 22.36
C LEU A 200 -6.94 -15.31 21.56
N PRO A 201 -8.28 -15.21 21.59
CA PRO A 201 -9.14 -16.06 20.78
C PRO A 201 -8.91 -15.84 19.28
N MET A 202 -8.64 -16.94 18.56
CA MET A 202 -8.55 -16.97 17.11
C MET A 202 -9.76 -17.70 16.52
N ALA A 203 -10.38 -17.11 15.50
CA ALA A 203 -11.57 -17.68 14.87
C ALA A 203 -11.29 -19.08 14.28
N GLY A 204 -12.13 -20.05 14.61
CA GLY A 204 -12.06 -21.43 14.12
C GLY A 204 -12.36 -22.47 15.21
N ARG A 205 -12.42 -23.76 14.84
CA ARG A 205 -12.44 -24.90 15.78
C ARG A 205 -11.40 -25.94 15.35
N GLU A 206 -10.60 -26.43 16.29
CA GLU A 206 -9.68 -27.56 16.11
C GLU A 206 -10.08 -28.73 17.03
N TRP A 207 -9.84 -29.96 16.58
CA TRP A 207 -10.07 -31.16 17.39
C TRP A 207 -9.01 -31.30 18.47
N ARG A 208 -9.44 -31.46 19.73
CA ARG A 208 -8.58 -31.71 20.90
C ARG A 208 -9.17 -32.81 21.78
N PRO A 209 -8.34 -33.48 22.61
CA PRO A 209 -8.82 -34.40 23.62
C PRO A 209 -9.90 -33.76 24.48
N THR A 210 -10.99 -34.49 24.73
CA THR A 210 -12.11 -34.05 25.56
C THR A 210 -11.63 -33.55 26.92
N GLY A 211 -12.12 -32.39 27.37
CA GLY A 211 -11.75 -31.79 28.65
C GLY A 211 -10.43 -30.99 28.66
N ARG A 212 -9.79 -30.77 27.50
CA ARG A 212 -8.57 -29.95 27.38
C ARG A 212 -8.71 -28.83 26.32
N PRO A 213 -9.65 -27.88 26.51
CA PRO A 213 -9.74 -26.71 25.62
C PRO A 213 -8.46 -25.85 25.74
N VAL A 214 -8.17 -25.07 24.69
CA VAL A 214 -7.17 -24.00 24.82
C VAL A 214 -7.80 -22.91 25.67
N GLU A 215 -7.18 -22.63 26.82
CA GLU A 215 -7.53 -21.46 27.62
C GLU A 215 -7.05 -20.20 26.87
N VAL A 216 -7.99 -19.29 26.64
CA VAL A 216 -7.75 -17.99 26.00
C VAL A 216 -8.34 -16.92 26.90
N GLU A 217 -7.71 -15.75 26.93
CA GLU A 217 -8.18 -14.61 27.70
C GLU A 217 -9.48 -14.07 27.10
N ASP A 218 -10.49 -13.86 27.95
CA ASP A 218 -11.82 -13.42 27.53
C ASP A 218 -11.77 -11.96 27.04
N HIS A 219 -12.47 -11.68 25.93
CA HIS A 219 -12.29 -10.49 25.09
C HIS A 219 -12.61 -9.11 25.71
N SER A 220 -12.84 -9.00 27.02
CA SER A 220 -13.58 -7.87 27.58
C SER A 220 -12.76 -6.81 28.34
N PHE A 221 -11.47 -7.01 28.63
CA PHE A 221 -10.69 -6.03 29.41
C PHE A 221 -9.34 -5.57 28.87
N PHE A 222 -8.79 -6.20 27.82
CA PHE A 222 -7.43 -5.88 27.32
C PHE A 222 -7.37 -5.59 25.82
N ALA A 223 -8.25 -4.72 25.32
CA ALA A 223 -8.00 -3.99 24.06
C ALA A 223 -7.15 -2.73 24.31
N GLY A 224 -6.04 -2.89 25.03
CA GLY A 224 -4.98 -1.89 25.15
C GLY A 224 -3.85 -2.20 24.16
N PRO A 225 -3.01 -1.22 23.76
CA PRO A 225 -1.85 -1.41 22.87
C PRO A 225 -0.68 -2.14 23.57
N HIS A 226 -0.99 -3.04 24.49
CA HIS A 226 -0.06 -3.85 25.29
C HIS A 226 0.15 -5.24 24.72
N VAL A 227 -0.41 -5.49 23.54
CA VAL A 227 -0.29 -6.76 22.85
C VAL A 227 0.83 -6.59 21.83
N ASP A 228 1.95 -7.28 22.05
CA ASP A 228 3.01 -7.38 21.04
C ASP A 228 2.35 -7.76 19.72
N SER A 229 2.81 -7.18 18.63
CA SER A 229 2.06 -7.29 17.39
C SER A 229 3.00 -7.43 16.22
N VAL A 230 2.56 -8.22 15.27
CA VAL A 230 3.35 -8.59 14.11
C VAL A 230 2.65 -8.14 12.85
N ILE A 231 3.46 -7.75 11.87
CA ILE A 231 3.02 -7.37 10.54
C ILE A 231 3.65 -8.37 9.57
N PRO A 232 2.92 -9.43 9.17
CA PRO A 232 3.42 -10.37 8.19
C PRO A 232 3.36 -9.74 6.79
N TYR A 233 4.52 -9.60 6.15
CA TYR A 233 4.62 -9.22 4.74
C TYR A 233 4.99 -10.46 3.92
N GLY A 234 4.11 -10.86 2.99
CA GLY A 234 4.28 -12.07 2.23
C GLY A 234 4.84 -11.80 0.83
N ILE A 235 5.66 -12.74 0.37
CA ILE A 235 6.16 -12.87 -0.99
C ILE A 235 5.80 -14.27 -1.45
N TYR A 236 4.94 -14.39 -2.46
CA TYR A 236 4.58 -15.66 -3.08
C TYR A 236 5.23 -15.75 -4.45
N ASP A 237 6.18 -16.68 -4.60
CA ASP A 237 6.75 -17.02 -5.89
C ASP A 237 5.76 -17.89 -6.67
N MET A 238 5.26 -17.33 -7.78
CA MET A 238 4.25 -17.96 -8.61
C MET A 238 4.79 -19.10 -9.47
N THR A 239 6.11 -19.11 -9.71
CA THR A 239 6.79 -20.07 -10.59
C THR A 239 7.27 -21.27 -9.77
N ALA A 240 7.98 -21.02 -8.67
CA ALA A 240 8.46 -22.07 -7.76
C ALA A 240 7.35 -22.61 -6.83
N ASN A 241 6.21 -21.93 -6.75
CA ASN A 241 5.14 -22.22 -5.79
C ASN A 241 5.66 -22.27 -4.34
N THR A 242 6.50 -21.29 -3.98
CA THR A 242 7.06 -21.11 -2.65
C THR A 242 6.59 -19.80 -2.03
N GLY A 243 6.53 -19.75 -0.70
CA GLY A 243 6.17 -18.57 0.06
C GLY A 243 7.31 -18.14 0.96
N TRP A 244 7.52 -16.85 1.08
CA TRP A 244 8.37 -16.23 2.09
C TRP A 244 7.57 -15.19 2.86
N VAL A 245 7.69 -15.16 4.17
CA VAL A 245 7.00 -14.19 5.02
C VAL A 245 7.99 -13.48 5.93
N ASN A 246 8.16 -12.18 5.72
CA ASN A 246 8.92 -11.33 6.62
C ASN A 246 7.98 -10.82 7.74
N ILE A 247 8.31 -11.10 8.99
CA ILE A 247 7.49 -10.74 10.14
C ILE A 247 8.06 -9.46 10.76
N GLY A 248 7.46 -8.32 10.46
CA GLY A 248 7.87 -7.03 11.00
C GLY A 248 7.27 -6.77 12.38
N THR A 249 8.02 -6.10 13.25
CA THR A 249 7.58 -5.70 14.60
C THR A 249 7.23 -4.21 14.73
N ASP A 250 7.45 -3.42 13.67
CA ASP A 250 7.28 -1.96 13.67
C ASP A 250 6.03 -1.50 12.85
N HIS A 251 6.22 -0.77 11.75
CA HIS A 251 5.13 -0.23 10.91
C HIS A 251 5.10 -0.85 9.52
N ASN A 252 3.89 -1.02 8.95
CA ASN A 252 3.71 -1.42 7.56
C ASN A 252 4.00 -0.23 6.62
N THR A 253 5.28 0.02 6.33
CA THR A 253 5.73 1.11 5.44
C THR A 253 6.22 0.58 4.09
N ALA A 254 6.34 1.47 3.11
CA ALA A 254 6.95 1.13 1.82
C ALA A 254 8.39 0.61 1.95
N ALA A 255 9.14 1.13 2.93
CA ALA A 255 10.50 0.66 3.23
C ALA A 255 10.48 -0.78 3.75
N PHE A 256 9.54 -1.13 4.65
CA PHE A 256 9.36 -2.49 5.12
C PHE A 256 8.97 -3.47 4.01
N ALA A 257 8.06 -3.05 3.12
CA ALA A 257 7.65 -3.86 1.96
C ALA A 257 8.83 -4.18 1.03
N ALA A 258 9.64 -3.16 0.67
CA ALA A 258 10.81 -3.34 -0.18
C ALA A 258 11.92 -4.14 0.51
N ALA A 259 12.14 -3.93 1.81
CA ALA A 259 13.08 -4.72 2.60
C ALA A 259 12.67 -6.20 2.69
N SER A 260 11.37 -6.48 2.74
CA SER A 260 10.85 -7.85 2.71
C SER A 260 11.16 -8.55 1.38
N ILE A 261 11.02 -7.85 0.25
CA ILE A 261 11.42 -8.36 -1.08
C ILE A 261 12.94 -8.56 -1.15
N ARG A 262 13.71 -7.58 -0.66
CA ARG A 262 15.18 -7.67 -0.61
C ARG A 262 15.63 -8.89 0.19
N ARG A 263 15.03 -9.14 1.34
CA ARG A 263 15.38 -10.29 2.18
C ARG A 263 15.02 -11.61 1.50
N TRP A 264 13.84 -11.71 0.91
CA TRP A 264 13.48 -12.89 0.10
C TRP A 264 14.50 -13.14 -1.02
N TRP A 265 14.92 -12.09 -1.73
CA TRP A 265 15.91 -12.21 -2.80
C TRP A 265 17.25 -12.72 -2.28
N GLN A 266 17.76 -12.19 -1.17
CA GLN A 266 19.04 -12.58 -0.59
C GLN A 266 19.04 -14.00 -0.01
N GLU A 267 17.94 -14.39 0.64
CA GLU A 267 17.85 -15.68 1.33
C GLU A 267 17.47 -16.82 0.39
N ARG A 268 16.64 -16.56 -0.63
CA ARG A 268 16.10 -17.59 -1.54
C ARG A 268 16.16 -17.22 -3.01
N GLY A 269 15.59 -16.08 -3.39
CA GLY A 269 15.38 -15.72 -4.80
C GLY A 269 16.64 -15.81 -5.68
N ARG A 270 17.78 -15.28 -5.21
CA ARG A 270 19.05 -15.33 -5.95
C ARG A 270 19.62 -16.74 -6.13
N HIS A 271 19.27 -17.65 -5.23
CA HIS A 271 19.72 -19.04 -5.26
C HIS A 271 18.82 -19.90 -6.17
N ASP A 272 17.52 -19.63 -6.14
CA ASP A 272 16.54 -20.29 -7.00
C ASP A 272 16.64 -19.80 -8.45
N TYR A 273 17.06 -18.55 -8.67
CA TYR A 273 17.20 -17.92 -10.00
C TYR A 273 18.58 -17.25 -10.19
N PRO A 274 19.67 -18.03 -10.31
CA PRO A 274 21.04 -17.49 -10.37
C PRO A 274 21.35 -16.72 -11.67
N ALA A 275 20.61 -16.97 -12.74
CA ALA A 275 20.78 -16.31 -14.04
C ALA A 275 19.74 -15.21 -14.30
N ALA A 276 18.91 -14.87 -13.31
CA ALA A 276 17.86 -13.88 -13.51
C ALA A 276 18.43 -12.49 -13.78
N SER A 277 17.83 -11.81 -14.75
CA SER A 277 18.13 -10.43 -15.12
C SER A 277 16.93 -9.50 -14.89
N ARG A 278 15.74 -10.10 -14.71
CA ARG A 278 14.46 -9.39 -14.55
C ARG A 278 13.66 -9.98 -13.39
N LEU A 279 12.86 -9.15 -12.74
CA LEU A 279 11.92 -9.56 -11.71
C LEU A 279 10.57 -8.92 -11.97
N LEU A 280 9.52 -9.74 -12.06
CA LEU A 280 8.14 -9.25 -12.12
C LEU A 280 7.50 -9.30 -10.73
N ILE A 281 6.95 -8.16 -10.30
CA ILE A 281 6.22 -8.00 -9.04
C ILE A 281 4.77 -7.65 -9.35
N THR A 282 3.85 -8.52 -8.93
CA THR A 282 2.42 -8.22 -8.91
C THR A 282 2.02 -7.77 -7.50
N ALA A 283 1.36 -6.62 -7.40
CA ALA A 283 1.03 -5.99 -6.13
C ALA A 283 -0.35 -5.33 -6.14
N ASP A 284 -0.92 -5.13 -4.98
CA ASP A 284 -2.16 -4.35 -4.85
C ASP A 284 -1.88 -2.85 -5.05
N ALA A 285 -2.94 -2.08 -5.33
CA ALA A 285 -2.85 -0.62 -5.51
C ALA A 285 -2.83 0.18 -4.18
N GLY A 286 -3.04 -0.49 -3.04
CA GLY A 286 -3.18 0.13 -1.71
C GLY A 286 -1.99 -0.15 -0.78
N GLY A 287 -2.10 0.26 0.49
CA GLY A 287 -1.13 -0.11 1.53
C GLY A 287 0.29 0.42 1.32
N SER A 288 1.27 -0.28 1.88
CA SER A 288 2.69 0.06 1.86
C SER A 288 3.33 0.01 0.47
N ASN A 289 2.79 -0.83 -0.42
CA ASN A 289 3.20 -1.05 -1.80
C ASN A 289 2.34 -0.26 -2.80
N SER A 290 1.65 0.80 -2.39
CA SER A 290 0.82 1.59 -3.30
C SER A 290 1.63 2.25 -4.42
N TYR A 291 1.14 2.16 -5.66
CA TYR A 291 1.73 2.82 -6.84
C TYR A 291 1.87 4.34 -6.70
N ARG A 292 1.10 4.96 -5.80
CA ARG A 292 1.13 6.40 -5.53
C ARG A 292 2.29 6.81 -4.62
N TYR A 293 2.87 5.87 -3.89
CA TYR A 293 3.91 6.16 -2.91
C TYR A 293 5.27 6.27 -3.60
N ARG A 294 5.84 7.47 -3.56
CA ARG A 294 7.19 7.73 -4.10
C ARG A 294 8.26 6.95 -3.35
N LEU A 295 8.05 6.75 -2.05
CA LEU A 295 8.95 5.95 -1.22
C LEU A 295 9.04 4.51 -1.72
N TRP A 296 7.91 3.88 -2.05
CA TRP A 296 7.87 2.53 -2.63
C TRP A 296 8.75 2.43 -3.88
N LYS A 297 8.60 3.36 -4.81
CA LYS A 297 9.41 3.42 -6.04
C LYS A 297 10.91 3.64 -5.75
N ALA A 298 11.24 4.49 -4.79
CA ALA A 298 12.64 4.76 -4.41
C ALA A 298 13.31 3.54 -3.76
N GLU A 299 12.62 2.84 -2.86
CA GLU A 299 13.16 1.65 -2.19
C GLU A 299 13.31 0.48 -3.17
N LEU A 300 12.36 0.33 -4.11
CA LEU A 300 12.49 -0.65 -5.19
C LEU A 300 13.63 -0.31 -6.16
N ALA A 301 13.89 0.97 -6.43
CA ALA A 301 15.04 1.37 -7.24
C ALA A 301 16.37 1.07 -6.56
N ALA A 302 16.48 1.31 -5.24
CA ALA A 302 17.64 0.89 -4.47
C ALA A 302 17.80 -0.65 -4.48
N PHE A 303 16.70 -1.39 -4.31
CA PHE A 303 16.73 -2.85 -4.44
C PHE A 303 17.14 -3.33 -5.84
N ALA A 304 16.62 -2.73 -6.91
CA ALA A 304 16.96 -3.07 -8.30
C ALA A 304 18.46 -2.89 -8.56
N ALA A 305 19.04 -1.77 -8.09
CA ALA A 305 20.46 -1.50 -8.18
C ALA A 305 21.30 -2.53 -7.41
N ASP A 306 20.92 -2.85 -6.17
CA ASP A 306 21.65 -3.81 -5.33
C ASP A 306 21.54 -5.25 -5.83
N ALA A 307 20.39 -5.62 -6.40
CA ALA A 307 20.14 -6.96 -6.92
C ALA A 307 20.70 -7.15 -8.35
N GLY A 308 21.00 -6.06 -9.06
CA GLY A 308 21.35 -6.11 -10.48
C GLY A 308 20.19 -6.53 -11.39
N LEU A 309 18.95 -6.37 -10.94
CA LEU A 309 17.74 -6.82 -11.66
C LEU A 309 16.97 -5.64 -12.24
N THR A 310 16.39 -5.81 -13.42
CA THR A 310 15.32 -4.93 -13.90
C THR A 310 14.02 -5.34 -13.21
N VAL A 311 13.47 -4.45 -12.37
CA VAL A 311 12.27 -4.72 -11.59
C VAL A 311 11.05 -4.13 -12.31
N THR A 312 10.16 -4.99 -12.78
CA THR A 312 8.86 -4.61 -13.34
C THR A 312 7.79 -4.78 -12.28
N VAL A 313 6.99 -3.73 -12.06
CA VAL A 313 5.87 -3.77 -11.11
C VAL A 313 4.57 -3.56 -11.86
N CYS A 314 3.61 -4.46 -11.65
CA CYS A 314 2.25 -4.35 -12.17
C CYS A 314 1.26 -4.35 -11.02
N HIS A 315 0.53 -3.24 -10.88
CA HIS A 315 -0.48 -3.10 -9.84
C HIS A 315 -1.85 -3.60 -10.29
N PHE A 316 -2.54 -4.35 -9.43
CA PHE A 316 -3.95 -4.66 -9.61
C PHE A 316 -4.81 -3.39 -9.42
N PRO A 317 -5.92 -3.23 -10.16
CA PRO A 317 -6.81 -2.08 -9.97
C PRO A 317 -7.33 -1.96 -8.52
N PRO A 318 -7.67 -0.75 -8.03
CA PRO A 318 -8.28 -0.58 -6.72
C PRO A 318 -9.53 -1.47 -6.53
N GLY A 319 -9.73 -2.01 -5.31
CA GLY A 319 -10.86 -2.91 -5.01
C GLY A 319 -10.71 -4.34 -5.56
N THR A 320 -9.54 -4.69 -6.11
CA THR A 320 -9.30 -6.02 -6.71
C THR A 320 -8.27 -6.88 -5.97
N SER A 321 -7.96 -6.57 -4.70
CA SER A 321 -6.99 -7.30 -3.87
C SER A 321 -7.23 -8.81 -3.80
N LYS A 322 -8.50 -9.25 -3.83
CA LYS A 322 -8.85 -10.68 -3.89
C LYS A 322 -8.27 -11.42 -5.10
N TRP A 323 -7.92 -10.72 -6.18
CA TRP A 323 -7.38 -11.35 -7.39
C TRP A 323 -5.87 -11.51 -7.34
N ASN A 324 -5.20 -10.89 -6.37
CA ASN A 324 -3.79 -11.07 -6.09
C ASN A 324 -3.54 -12.50 -5.62
N LYS A 325 -2.58 -13.19 -6.24
CA LYS A 325 -2.40 -14.64 -6.05
C LYS A 325 -1.98 -14.98 -4.62
N ILE A 326 -1.19 -14.13 -3.99
CA ILE A 326 -0.74 -14.28 -2.61
C ILE A 326 -1.88 -14.47 -1.61
N GLU A 327 -3.02 -13.80 -1.80
CA GLU A 327 -4.16 -13.89 -0.88
C GLU A 327 -4.70 -15.33 -0.81
N HIS A 328 -4.88 -15.95 -1.98
CA HIS A 328 -5.44 -17.30 -2.07
C HIS A 328 -4.39 -18.41 -1.97
N ARG A 329 -3.14 -18.14 -2.37
CA ARG A 329 -2.08 -19.15 -2.43
C ARG A 329 -1.16 -19.18 -1.22
N LEU A 330 -1.05 -18.08 -0.47
CA LEU A 330 -0.19 -18.01 0.71
C LEU A 330 -1.03 -17.68 1.95
N PHE A 331 -1.67 -16.51 1.99
CA PHE A 331 -2.34 -16.03 3.20
C PHE A 331 -3.55 -16.85 3.61
N SER A 332 -4.32 -17.39 2.67
CA SER A 332 -5.43 -18.30 2.99
C SER A 332 -4.94 -19.54 3.75
N HIS A 333 -3.82 -20.13 3.34
CA HIS A 333 -3.25 -21.31 3.98
C HIS A 333 -2.64 -20.99 5.35
N ILE A 334 -1.94 -19.86 5.47
CA ILE A 334 -1.44 -19.37 6.76
C ILE A 334 -2.61 -19.15 7.73
N THR A 335 -3.68 -18.46 7.29
CA THR A 335 -4.87 -18.27 8.11
C THR A 335 -5.52 -19.59 8.51
N MET A 336 -5.54 -20.60 7.64
CA MET A 336 -6.05 -21.93 7.99
C MET A 336 -5.22 -22.58 9.10
N ASN A 337 -3.90 -22.43 9.07
CA ASN A 337 -2.99 -22.98 10.08
C ASN A 337 -3.03 -22.25 11.44
N TRP A 338 -3.43 -20.97 11.44
CA TRP A 338 -3.61 -20.20 12.66
C TRP A 338 -4.98 -20.42 13.35
N ARG A 339 -5.90 -21.16 12.72
CA ARG A 339 -7.25 -21.38 13.27
C ARG A 339 -7.17 -22.02 14.66
N SER A 340 -7.88 -21.43 15.62
CA SER A 340 -7.96 -21.92 17.01
C SER A 340 -6.64 -22.01 17.77
N ARG A 341 -5.55 -21.42 17.25
CA ARG A 341 -4.24 -21.41 17.91
C ARG A 341 -3.89 -20.00 18.33
N PRO A 342 -3.74 -19.71 19.63
CA PRO A 342 -3.27 -18.41 20.08
C PRO A 342 -1.84 -18.19 19.60
N LEU A 343 -1.58 -17.01 19.04
CA LEU A 343 -0.26 -16.58 18.60
C LEU A 343 0.50 -16.02 19.82
N THR A 344 0.97 -16.89 20.71
CA THR A 344 1.48 -16.47 22.03
C THR A 344 2.83 -15.76 22.00
N SER A 345 3.64 -15.95 20.95
CA SER A 345 4.95 -15.31 20.80
C SER A 345 5.37 -15.20 19.34
N HIS A 346 6.40 -14.37 19.06
CA HIS A 346 7.04 -14.28 17.73
C HIS A 346 7.46 -15.66 17.20
N GLU A 347 8.01 -16.51 18.06
CA GLU A 347 8.45 -17.85 17.70
C GLU A 347 7.29 -18.76 17.27
N VAL A 348 6.15 -18.66 17.97
CA VAL A 348 4.93 -19.40 17.58
C VAL A 348 4.42 -18.92 16.21
N VAL A 349 4.46 -17.61 15.94
CA VAL A 349 4.08 -17.08 14.62
C VAL A 349 5.01 -17.62 13.53
N LEU A 350 6.33 -17.57 13.74
CA LEU A 350 7.32 -18.11 12.79
C LEU A 350 7.08 -19.59 12.50
N LYS A 351 6.98 -20.41 13.56
CA LYS A 351 6.81 -21.87 13.44
C LYS A 351 5.49 -22.24 12.76
N THR A 352 4.41 -21.52 13.06
CA THR A 352 3.10 -21.79 12.46
C THR A 352 3.02 -21.37 10.99
N ILE A 353 3.66 -20.27 10.62
CA ILE A 353 3.80 -19.89 9.20
C ILE A 353 4.66 -20.92 8.47
N ALA A 354 5.84 -21.25 9.01
CA ALA A 354 6.78 -22.19 8.37
C ALA A 354 6.19 -23.61 8.22
N ALA A 355 5.29 -24.01 9.11
CA ALA A 355 4.56 -25.28 9.00
C ALA A 355 3.52 -25.30 7.86
N THR A 356 3.31 -24.18 7.15
CA THR A 356 2.32 -24.09 6.07
C THR A 356 2.78 -24.84 4.83
N THR A 357 2.11 -25.98 4.60
CA THR A 357 2.31 -26.81 3.41
C THR A 357 0.97 -27.18 2.79
N THR A 358 0.97 -27.45 1.48
CA THR A 358 -0.23 -27.88 0.75
C THR A 358 0.03 -29.16 -0.02
N ARG A 359 -1.04 -29.88 -0.37
CA ARG A 359 -0.95 -31.09 -1.23
C ARG A 359 -0.37 -30.80 -2.61
N THR A 360 -0.40 -29.55 -3.06
CA THR A 360 0.19 -29.11 -4.33
C THR A 360 1.65 -28.69 -4.18
N GLY A 361 2.26 -28.89 -3.01
CA GLY A 361 3.70 -28.68 -2.79
C GLY A 361 4.11 -27.28 -2.34
N LEU A 362 3.17 -26.42 -1.90
CA LEU A 362 3.54 -25.11 -1.33
C LEU A 362 4.47 -25.33 -0.13
N ARG A 363 5.58 -24.61 -0.09
CA ARG A 363 6.47 -24.51 1.07
C ARG A 363 6.59 -23.05 1.47
N VAL A 364 6.47 -22.77 2.76
CA VAL A 364 6.53 -21.42 3.29
C VAL A 364 7.68 -21.29 4.27
N GLU A 365 8.49 -20.26 4.11
CA GLU A 365 9.53 -19.86 5.05
C GLU A 365 9.17 -18.52 5.69
N ALA A 366 9.63 -18.31 6.92
CA ALA A 366 9.35 -17.08 7.66
C ALA A 366 10.57 -16.64 8.45
N ALA A 367 10.81 -15.34 8.49
CA ALA A 367 11.90 -14.72 9.23
C ALA A 367 11.40 -13.50 10.01
N LEU A 368 11.92 -13.31 11.22
CA LEU A 368 11.64 -12.12 12.03
C LEU A 368 12.50 -10.95 11.56
N ASP A 369 11.88 -9.78 11.42
CA ASP A 369 12.52 -8.52 11.13
C ASP A 369 12.31 -7.55 12.30
N ASP A 370 13.39 -7.34 13.05
CA ASP A 370 13.47 -6.41 14.17
C ASP A 370 14.00 -5.02 13.75
N THR A 371 14.20 -4.80 12.45
CA THR A 371 14.59 -3.50 11.90
C THR A 371 13.48 -2.47 12.10
N SER A 372 13.87 -1.22 12.34
CA SER A 372 12.93 -0.11 12.51
C SER A 372 12.57 0.51 11.15
N TYR A 373 11.27 0.70 10.91
CA TYR A 373 10.73 1.27 9.68
C TYR A 373 9.85 2.49 9.99
N PRO A 374 10.47 3.62 10.36
CA PRO A 374 9.72 4.78 10.85
C PRO A 374 8.80 5.37 9.80
N THR A 375 7.61 5.80 10.23
CA THR A 375 6.67 6.52 9.37
C THR A 375 7.11 7.97 9.16
N GLY A 376 6.69 8.57 8.05
CA GLY A 376 6.91 9.98 7.78
C GLY A 376 8.04 10.32 6.82
N ILE A 377 8.76 9.31 6.31
CA ILE A 377 9.77 9.51 5.28
C ILE A 377 9.12 10.01 3.99
N GLN A 378 9.71 11.03 3.38
CA GLN A 378 9.25 11.63 2.13
C GLN A 378 10.36 11.61 1.07
N ILE A 379 9.98 11.30 -0.17
CA ILE A 379 10.81 11.47 -1.36
C ILE A 379 10.33 12.71 -2.13
N SER A 380 11.27 13.59 -2.44
CA SER A 380 11.02 14.80 -3.26
C SER A 380 10.65 14.44 -4.70
N ARG A 381 10.18 15.42 -5.49
CA ARG A 381 9.84 15.15 -6.90
C ARG A 381 11.10 14.97 -7.74
N GLU A 382 12.10 15.75 -7.43
CA GLU A 382 13.42 15.79 -8.05
C GLU A 382 14.13 14.45 -7.86
N GLN A 383 14.13 13.92 -6.62
CA GLN A 383 14.65 12.58 -6.34
C GLN A 383 13.90 11.50 -7.12
N LEU A 384 12.57 11.56 -7.20
CA LEU A 384 11.78 10.57 -7.95
C LEU A 384 12.09 10.62 -9.45
N GLN A 385 12.25 11.82 -10.02
CA GLN A 385 12.59 12.03 -11.44
C GLN A 385 13.99 11.55 -11.79
N ALA A 386 14.92 11.55 -10.83
CA ALA A 386 16.28 11.05 -11.02
C ALA A 386 16.37 9.51 -11.06
N LEU A 387 15.32 8.80 -10.64
CA LEU A 387 15.29 7.34 -10.63
C LEU A 387 15.10 6.76 -12.04
N PRO A 388 15.69 5.59 -12.35
CA PRO A 388 15.60 4.95 -13.65
C PRO A 388 14.25 4.23 -13.85
N ILE A 389 13.15 4.97 -13.73
CA ILE A 389 11.78 4.43 -13.82
C ILE A 389 11.18 4.74 -15.18
N THR A 390 10.79 3.71 -15.91
CA THR A 390 10.08 3.81 -17.18
C THR A 390 8.65 3.35 -17.00
N ALA A 391 7.69 4.25 -17.22
CA ALA A 391 6.27 3.90 -17.23
C ALA A 391 5.92 3.12 -18.51
N HIS A 392 5.03 2.13 -18.40
CA HIS A 392 4.59 1.36 -19.57
C HIS A 392 3.49 2.12 -20.33
N ASN A 393 3.35 1.82 -21.62
CA ASN A 393 2.32 2.45 -22.47
C ASN A 393 0.91 2.09 -22.00
N ASP A 394 0.69 0.83 -21.61
CA ASP A 394 -0.56 0.35 -21.05
C ASP A 394 -0.65 0.67 -19.56
N GLN A 395 -1.46 1.67 -19.20
CA GLN A 395 -1.71 2.06 -17.80
C GLN A 395 -0.43 2.38 -17.02
N GLY A 396 0.44 3.25 -17.55
CA GLY A 396 1.76 3.60 -16.98
C GLY A 396 1.77 4.14 -15.53
N GLN A 397 0.61 4.43 -14.95
CA GLN A 397 0.51 4.70 -13.51
C GLN A 397 0.59 3.43 -12.66
N TRP A 398 0.07 2.31 -13.17
CA TRP A 398 0.02 0.99 -12.51
C TRP A 398 1.15 0.07 -12.97
N ASN A 399 1.71 0.30 -14.16
CA ASN A 399 2.72 -0.57 -14.75
C ASN A 399 3.98 0.24 -15.04
N TYR A 400 5.11 -0.15 -14.43
CA TYR A 400 6.39 0.50 -14.64
C TYR A 400 7.54 -0.46 -14.43
N SER A 401 8.64 -0.20 -15.11
CA SER A 401 9.91 -0.92 -14.94
C SER A 401 10.97 0.01 -14.37
N ILE A 402 11.82 -0.55 -13.51
CA ILE A 402 12.93 0.13 -12.86
C ILE A 402 14.21 -0.59 -13.28
N ALA A 403 15.08 0.11 -13.99
CA ALA A 403 16.36 -0.47 -14.41
C ALA A 403 17.35 -0.51 -13.24
N PRO A 404 18.28 -1.48 -13.20
CA PRO A 404 19.29 -1.59 -12.14
C PRO A 404 20.32 -0.45 -12.20
N THR A 405 20.54 0.12 -13.38
CA THR A 405 21.46 1.25 -13.62
C THR A 405 20.83 2.27 -14.57
N GLY A 406 21.36 3.49 -14.60
CA GLY A 406 20.93 4.55 -15.54
C GLY A 406 20.17 5.73 -14.92
N GLY A 407 19.97 5.75 -13.60
CA GLY A 407 19.50 6.94 -12.88
C GLY A 407 20.64 7.96 -12.70
N ALA A 408 20.32 9.25 -12.58
CA ALA A 408 21.33 10.29 -12.32
C ALA A 408 22.04 10.10 -10.96
N ALA A 409 21.38 9.41 -10.01
CA ALA A 409 21.95 8.85 -8.79
C ALA A 409 20.99 7.78 -8.23
N PRO A 410 21.48 6.69 -7.60
CA PRO A 410 20.62 5.74 -6.90
C PRO A 410 19.90 6.42 -5.72
N ALA A 411 18.69 5.97 -5.39
CA ALA A 411 18.04 6.40 -4.16
C ALA A 411 18.89 5.93 -2.96
N PRO A 412 19.28 6.83 -2.04
CA PRO A 412 20.10 6.44 -0.90
C PRO A 412 19.35 5.41 -0.03
N PRO A 413 20.01 4.32 0.40
CA PRO A 413 19.50 3.37 1.38
C PRO A 413 18.93 4.04 2.65
N ALA A 414 18.18 3.29 3.45
CA ALA A 414 17.59 3.80 4.69
C ALA A 414 18.62 4.41 5.64
N ASP A 415 19.78 3.77 5.77
CA ASP A 415 20.88 4.22 6.64
C ASP A 415 21.50 5.52 6.14
N GLU A 416 21.77 5.64 4.84
CA GLU A 416 22.27 6.87 4.25
C GLU A 416 21.28 8.04 4.40
N ARG A 417 19.97 7.77 4.25
CA ARG A 417 18.93 8.79 4.52
C ARG A 417 18.91 9.22 5.99
N ALA A 418 19.11 8.29 6.92
CA ALA A 418 19.20 8.59 8.34
C ALA A 418 20.44 9.45 8.63
N GLN A 419 21.60 9.09 8.08
CA GLN A 419 22.84 9.86 8.21
C GLN A 419 22.72 11.25 7.60
N ALA A 420 22.17 11.38 6.39
CA ALA A 420 21.94 12.66 5.73
C ALA A 420 21.01 13.56 6.55
N ARG A 421 19.97 12.99 7.17
CA ARG A 421 19.09 13.72 8.09
C ARG A 421 19.85 14.23 9.32
N THR A 422 20.69 13.40 9.92
CA THR A 422 21.53 13.80 11.07
C THR A 422 22.46 14.95 10.70
N GLN A 423 23.11 14.88 9.53
CA GLN A 423 23.97 15.97 9.03
C GLN A 423 23.18 17.28 8.83
N VAL A 424 21.96 17.19 8.28
CA VAL A 424 21.09 18.35 8.11
C VAL A 424 20.66 18.93 9.47
N LEU A 425 20.34 18.10 10.46
CA LEU A 425 20.00 18.56 11.80
C LEU A 425 21.19 19.27 12.47
N GLN A 426 22.41 18.76 12.30
CA GLN A 426 23.63 19.43 12.76
C GLN A 426 23.81 20.79 12.08
N MET A 427 23.61 20.85 10.76
CA MET A 427 23.66 22.09 9.98
C MET A 427 22.61 23.11 10.46
N LEU A 428 21.39 22.66 10.78
CA LEU A 428 20.32 23.53 11.26
C LEU A 428 20.57 24.10 12.67
N ALA A 429 21.44 23.46 13.46
CA ALA A 429 21.84 23.93 14.78
C ALA A 429 22.84 25.11 14.75
N ASP A 430 23.24 25.57 13.56
CA ASP A 430 24.13 26.72 13.39
C ASP A 430 23.54 27.97 14.09
N PRO A 431 24.33 28.67 14.96
CA PRO A 431 23.88 29.86 15.67
C PRO A 431 23.30 30.95 14.80
N ARG A 432 23.75 31.06 13.54
CA ARG A 432 23.25 32.04 12.58
C ARG A 432 21.80 31.76 12.14
N LEU A 433 21.34 30.51 12.26
CA LEU A 433 19.96 30.12 11.98
C LEU A 433 19.08 30.17 13.23
N THR A 434 19.59 29.64 14.34
CA THR A 434 18.84 29.52 15.60
C THR A 434 18.75 30.85 16.34
N GLY A 435 19.71 31.76 16.14
CA GLY A 435 19.87 32.98 16.93
C GLY A 435 20.36 32.73 18.35
N MET A 436 20.87 31.53 18.63
CA MET A 436 21.32 31.07 19.94
C MET A 436 22.69 30.40 19.78
N ASN A 437 23.59 30.60 20.74
CA ASN A 437 24.80 29.78 20.80
C ASN A 437 24.45 28.33 21.18
N ILE A 438 25.42 27.42 21.03
CA ILE A 438 25.21 25.99 21.28
C ILE A 438 24.78 25.74 22.74
N SER A 439 25.39 26.44 23.70
CA SER A 439 25.08 26.30 25.13
C SER A 439 23.66 26.78 25.46
N GLU A 440 23.20 27.88 24.87
CA GLU A 440 21.83 28.38 25.01
C GLU A 440 20.80 27.41 24.42
N LEU A 441 21.10 26.86 23.24
CA LEU A 441 20.25 25.86 22.59
C LEU A 441 20.15 24.58 23.44
N ASP A 442 21.26 24.11 24.00
CA ASP A 442 21.28 22.92 24.85
C ASP A 442 20.63 23.16 26.21
N ALA A 443 20.77 24.36 26.78
CA ALA A 443 20.02 24.76 27.98
C ALA A 443 18.51 24.75 27.72
N LEU A 444 18.07 25.26 26.57
CA LEU A 444 16.66 25.24 26.18
C LEU A 444 16.14 23.82 25.96
N ARG A 445 16.91 22.95 25.29
CA ARG A 445 16.59 21.53 25.13
C ARG A 445 16.43 20.84 26.48
N THR A 446 17.37 21.07 27.39
CA THR A 446 17.35 20.51 28.74
C THR A 446 16.14 21.00 29.55
N LYS A 447 15.80 22.29 29.42
CA LYS A 447 14.62 22.88 30.08
C LYS A 447 13.30 22.28 29.58
N LEU A 448 13.19 21.99 28.28
CA LEU A 448 11.96 21.45 27.68
C LEU A 448 11.85 19.92 27.77
N ALA A 449 12.97 19.21 27.95
CA ALA A 449 13.01 17.75 27.96
C ALA A 449 12.02 17.08 28.94
N PRO A 450 11.89 17.51 30.22
CA PRO A 450 10.92 16.90 31.14
C PRO A 450 9.48 17.03 30.67
N ALA A 451 9.12 18.18 30.08
CA ALA A 451 7.77 18.43 29.58
C ALA A 451 7.50 17.67 28.27
N GLN A 452 8.50 17.52 27.40
CA GLN A 452 8.40 16.65 26.22
C GLN A 452 8.23 15.18 26.61
N GLU A 453 8.99 14.71 27.60
CA GLU A 453 8.87 13.35 28.12
C GLU A 453 7.51 13.10 28.77
N ALA A 454 7.01 14.05 29.57
CA ALA A 454 5.68 13.97 30.16
C ALA A 454 4.58 13.97 29.10
N ALA A 455 4.67 14.81 28.07
CA ALA A 455 3.71 14.83 26.95
C ALA A 455 3.76 13.53 26.13
N ALA A 456 4.96 13.01 25.85
CA ALA A 456 5.14 11.73 25.18
C ALA A 456 4.61 10.56 26.04
N GLU A 457 4.82 10.60 27.35
CA GLU A 457 4.26 9.62 28.29
C GLU A 457 2.74 9.73 28.38
N GLN A 458 2.16 10.92 28.45
CA GLN A 458 0.71 11.16 28.45
C GLN A 458 0.07 10.66 27.15
N HIS A 459 0.66 10.98 26.00
CA HIS A 459 0.17 10.48 24.71
C HIS A 459 0.23 8.94 24.67
N ARG A 460 1.36 8.37 25.10
CA ARG A 460 1.49 6.93 25.21
C ARG A 460 0.55 6.34 26.27
N TYR A 461 0.24 7.04 27.37
CA TYR A 461 -0.70 6.64 28.41
C TYR A 461 -2.13 6.63 27.88
N VAL A 462 -2.53 7.64 27.11
CA VAL A 462 -3.84 7.69 26.44
C VAL A 462 -3.97 6.55 25.44
N LEU A 463 -2.92 6.30 24.66
CA LEU A 463 -2.88 5.12 23.79
C LEU A 463 -2.97 3.83 24.62
N ARG A 464 -2.17 3.72 25.69
CA ARG A 464 -2.06 2.55 26.61
C ARG A 464 -3.32 2.29 27.44
N LYS A 465 -4.10 3.33 27.74
CA LYS A 465 -5.15 3.33 28.78
C LYS A 465 -4.64 2.84 30.16
N GLY A 466 -3.36 3.06 30.53
CA GLY A 466 -2.80 2.56 31.80
C GLY A 466 -1.30 2.85 32.08
N ARG A 467 -0.84 2.48 33.29
CA ARG A 467 0.52 2.76 33.85
C ARG A 467 1.61 1.87 33.24
N ARG A 468 2.86 2.34 33.23
CA ARG A 468 4.03 1.70 32.58
C ARG A 468 4.48 0.41 33.29
N VAL A 469 4.69 -0.66 32.51
CA VAL A 469 5.50 -1.85 32.85
C VAL A 469 6.63 -1.97 31.82
N ALA A 470 7.82 -2.38 32.23
CA ALA A 470 9.02 -2.32 31.40
C ALA A 470 8.97 -3.32 30.22
N THR A 471 8.97 -2.80 28.99
CA THR A 471 9.25 -3.55 27.76
C THR A 471 10.30 -2.85 26.90
N THR A 472 11.11 -3.66 26.23
CA THR A 472 12.21 -3.26 25.35
C THR A 472 11.76 -3.32 23.90
N GLY A 473 11.40 -2.18 23.30
CA GLY A 473 11.06 -2.11 21.87
C GLY A 473 10.32 -0.83 21.53
N ARG A 474 11.06 0.20 21.09
CA ARG A 474 10.51 1.54 20.80
C ARG A 474 10.33 1.71 19.29
N SER A 475 9.12 2.12 18.86
CA SER A 475 8.98 2.97 17.68
C SER A 475 9.84 4.21 17.89
N ARG A 476 10.93 4.35 17.13
CA ARG A 476 11.76 5.55 17.14
C ARG A 476 11.11 6.56 16.20
N SER A 477 10.59 7.65 16.76
CA SER A 477 10.21 8.84 15.97
C SER A 477 11.38 9.24 15.07
N LEU A 478 11.09 9.71 13.85
CA LEU A 478 12.10 10.28 12.94
C LEU A 478 12.84 11.48 13.54
N LEU A 479 12.23 12.12 14.55
CA LEU A 479 12.74 13.28 15.26
C LEU A 479 12.80 12.95 16.76
N SER A 480 13.96 13.16 17.37
CA SER A 480 14.10 13.14 18.82
C SER A 480 13.54 14.42 19.45
N GLY A 481 13.27 14.42 20.76
CA GLY A 481 12.83 15.64 21.47
C GLY A 481 13.72 16.87 21.19
N PRO A 482 15.07 16.74 21.26
CA PRO A 482 16.00 17.81 20.87
C PRO A 482 15.87 18.28 19.41
N ASP A 483 15.54 17.39 18.47
CA ASP A 483 15.33 17.73 17.07
C ASP A 483 14.03 18.50 16.88
N GLU A 484 12.96 18.11 17.58
CA GLU A 484 11.69 18.84 17.56
C GLU A 484 11.86 20.27 18.08
N VAL A 485 12.66 20.46 19.13
CA VAL A 485 13.02 21.79 19.65
C VAL A 485 13.75 22.60 18.60
N LEU A 486 14.81 22.03 18.00
CA LEU A 486 15.61 22.70 16.98
C LEU A 486 14.75 23.14 15.78
N LEU A 487 13.95 22.23 15.22
CA LEU A 487 13.11 22.53 14.07
C LEU A 487 12.06 23.59 14.38
N THR A 488 11.52 23.57 15.60
CA THR A 488 10.57 24.59 16.05
C THR A 488 11.24 25.94 16.17
N ILE A 489 12.47 26.01 16.70
CA ILE A 489 13.23 27.27 16.78
C ILE A 489 13.51 27.80 15.38
N VAL A 490 14.07 27.00 14.46
CA VAL A 490 14.36 27.43 13.08
C VAL A 490 13.08 27.90 12.37
N TYR A 491 11.97 27.22 12.62
CA TYR A 491 10.66 27.61 12.10
C TYR A 491 10.16 28.94 12.68
N LEU A 492 10.26 29.14 14.00
CA LEU A 492 9.83 30.38 14.68
C LEU A 492 10.77 31.56 14.40
N ARG A 493 12.06 31.29 14.15
CA ARG A 493 13.03 32.25 13.59
C ARG A 493 12.66 32.70 12.17
N GLN A 494 11.66 32.08 11.53
CA GLN A 494 11.21 32.40 10.17
C GLN A 494 12.34 32.37 9.12
N VAL A 495 13.32 31.48 9.30
CA VAL A 495 14.48 31.35 8.39
C VAL A 495 14.07 30.78 7.03
N CYS A 496 13.10 29.87 7.02
CA CYS A 496 12.61 29.23 5.80
C CYS A 496 11.18 28.68 6.02
N PRO A 497 10.40 28.39 4.95
CA PRO A 497 9.10 27.76 5.10
C PRO A 497 9.26 26.30 5.54
N GLN A 498 8.23 25.76 6.19
CA GLN A 498 8.18 24.34 6.57
C GLN A 498 8.48 23.40 5.39
N LYS A 499 8.11 23.77 4.16
CA LYS A 499 8.42 23.00 2.95
C LYS A 499 9.94 22.79 2.77
N VAL A 500 10.75 23.83 2.99
CA VAL A 500 12.21 23.73 2.89
C VAL A 500 12.76 22.77 3.95
N LEU A 501 12.24 22.80 5.18
CA LEU A 501 12.60 21.83 6.22
C LEU A 501 12.22 20.39 5.83
N CYS A 502 11.06 20.20 5.20
CA CYS A 502 10.64 18.88 4.69
C CYS A 502 11.59 18.37 3.61
N ASP A 503 11.95 19.23 2.66
CA ASP A 503 12.82 18.91 1.53
C ASP A 503 14.26 18.62 2.01
N LEU A 504 14.75 19.36 3.01
CA LEU A 504 16.07 19.16 3.61
C LEU A 504 16.18 17.84 4.38
N LEU A 505 15.17 17.50 5.20
CA LEU A 505 15.19 16.35 6.11
C LEU A 505 14.67 15.05 5.47
N GLY A 506 14.01 15.15 4.31
CA GLY A 506 13.30 14.02 3.70
C GLY A 506 12.15 13.52 4.58
N ILE A 507 11.45 14.44 5.27
CA ILE A 507 10.35 14.14 6.19
C ILE A 507 9.09 14.83 5.68
N ASN A 508 7.94 14.19 5.87
CA ASN A 508 6.67 14.71 5.45
C ASN A 508 6.21 15.93 6.30
N PRO A 509 5.34 16.79 5.75
CA PRO A 509 4.89 17.99 6.45
C PRO A 509 3.99 17.71 7.66
N VAL A 510 3.39 16.51 7.76
CA VAL A 510 2.56 16.14 8.90
C VAL A 510 3.43 15.92 10.14
N THR A 511 4.50 15.15 10.00
CA THR A 511 5.45 14.85 11.08
C THR A 511 6.12 16.13 11.58
N ILE A 512 6.68 16.96 10.68
CA ILE A 512 7.28 18.25 11.07
C ILE A 512 6.23 19.18 11.68
N GLY A 513 5.01 19.22 11.13
CA GLY A 513 3.95 20.09 11.64
C GLY A 513 3.47 19.70 13.04
N GLN A 514 3.42 18.40 13.35
CA GLN A 514 3.11 17.88 14.67
C GLN A 514 4.21 18.22 15.69
N ALA A 515 5.49 18.03 15.33
CA ALA A 515 6.64 18.40 16.16
C ALA A 515 6.63 19.90 16.52
N ILE A 516 6.42 20.77 15.51
CA ILE A 516 6.32 22.22 15.70
C ILE A 516 5.15 22.58 16.61
N LYS A 517 3.98 21.97 16.39
CA LYS A 517 2.79 22.22 17.21
C LYS A 517 3.00 21.82 18.67
N ALA A 518 3.59 20.65 18.90
CA ALA A 518 3.84 20.13 20.24
C ALA A 518 4.83 21.00 21.00
N THR A 519 5.98 21.31 20.39
CA THR A 519 7.03 22.12 21.01
C THR A 519 6.58 23.56 21.23
N ARG A 520 5.85 24.17 20.29
CA ARG A 520 5.35 25.54 20.46
C ARG A 520 4.44 25.66 21.68
N LYS A 521 3.58 24.67 21.92
CA LYS A 521 2.74 24.63 23.12
C LYS A 521 3.60 24.67 24.39
N LEU A 522 4.70 23.92 24.43
CA LEU A 522 5.61 23.90 25.58
C LEU A 522 6.36 25.24 25.74
N LEU A 523 6.78 25.87 24.64
CA LEU A 523 7.39 27.19 24.66
C LEU A 523 6.42 28.24 25.23
N ASP A 524 5.17 28.23 24.77
CA ASP A 524 4.12 29.14 25.23
C ASP A 524 3.83 28.93 26.74
N GLU A 525 3.72 27.68 27.20
CA GLU A 525 3.52 27.33 28.63
C GLU A 525 4.68 27.80 29.51
N GLN A 526 5.91 27.76 28.98
CA GLN A 526 7.12 28.20 29.67
C GLN A 526 7.44 29.68 29.46
N LYS A 527 6.57 30.43 28.75
CA LYS A 527 6.74 31.85 28.39
C LYS A 527 8.06 32.16 27.68
N ILE A 528 8.52 31.23 26.84
CA ILE A 528 9.75 31.38 26.06
C ILE A 528 9.40 31.93 24.68
N THR A 529 9.86 33.16 24.40
CA THR A 529 9.65 33.80 23.10
C THR A 529 10.88 33.61 22.22
N ILE A 530 10.67 33.12 20.99
CA ILE A 530 11.70 33.07 19.95
C ILE A 530 11.52 34.28 19.05
N THR A 531 12.44 35.24 19.08
CA THR A 531 12.43 36.41 18.21
C THR A 531 12.56 35.96 16.76
N PRO A 532 11.73 36.42 15.80
CA PRO A 532 11.94 36.12 14.37
C PRO A 532 13.24 36.72 13.84
N THR A 533 13.88 36.08 12.85
CA THR A 533 14.94 36.71 12.06
C THR A 533 14.31 37.64 11.02
N VAL A 534 14.91 38.79 10.75
CA VAL A 534 14.36 39.77 9.81
C VAL A 534 15.17 40.00 8.54
N VAL A 535 16.33 39.35 8.44
CA VAL A 535 17.29 39.62 7.37
C VAL A 535 17.32 38.51 6.32
N ARG A 536 16.84 37.29 6.64
CA ARG A 536 17.11 36.08 5.81
C ARG A 536 15.93 35.11 5.77
N TYR A 537 15.41 34.87 4.56
CA TYR A 537 14.35 33.88 4.29
C TYR A 537 14.70 33.02 3.07
N PHE A 538 14.98 31.74 3.27
CA PHE A 538 15.32 30.80 2.20
C PHE A 538 14.08 30.09 1.67
N THR A 539 13.90 30.05 0.36
CA THR A 539 12.76 29.38 -0.30
C THR A 539 13.13 28.02 -0.90
N ARG A 540 14.42 27.72 -1.01
CA ARG A 540 14.97 26.45 -1.51
C ARG A 540 15.95 25.85 -0.50
N ALA A 541 15.99 24.52 -0.46
CA ALA A 541 16.89 23.76 0.39
C ALA A 541 18.38 23.97 0.01
N ASP A 542 18.67 24.04 -1.28
CA ASP A 542 20.04 24.16 -1.79
C ASP A 542 20.67 25.50 -1.43
N ASP A 543 19.90 26.60 -1.54
CA ASP A 543 20.35 27.95 -1.17
C ASP A 543 20.74 28.02 0.32
N LEU A 544 19.96 27.37 1.19
CA LEU A 544 20.27 27.31 2.62
C LEU A 544 21.56 26.51 2.86
N ARG A 545 21.74 25.36 2.19
CA ARG A 545 22.94 24.52 2.32
C ARG A 545 24.19 25.25 1.82
N ALA A 546 24.12 25.88 0.65
CA ALA A 546 25.23 26.62 0.06
C ALA A 546 25.69 27.75 0.99
N TRP A 547 24.74 28.49 1.56
CA TRP A 547 25.03 29.60 2.47
C TRP A 547 25.73 29.16 3.76
N ILE A 548 25.29 28.06 4.38
CA ILE A 548 25.89 27.58 5.64
C ILE A 548 27.30 27.02 5.38
N THR A 549 27.46 26.27 4.29
CA THR A 549 28.72 25.57 3.96
C THR A 549 29.77 26.44 3.29
N GLY A 550 29.43 27.66 2.88
CA GLY A 550 30.33 28.57 2.16
C GLY A 550 30.77 28.06 0.79
N LYS A 551 30.16 26.97 0.29
CA LYS A 551 30.45 26.39 -1.02
C LYS A 551 29.43 26.91 -2.03
N ASP A 552 29.76 28.03 -2.67
CA ASP A 552 29.19 28.35 -3.98
C ASP A 552 29.66 27.25 -4.95
N ARG A 553 28.80 26.24 -5.22
CA ARG A 553 29.10 25.27 -6.27
C ARG A 553 28.97 26.00 -7.60
N THR A 554 30.11 26.11 -8.28
CA THR A 554 30.31 26.66 -9.61
C THR A 554 30.25 28.19 -9.65
N GLY A 555 31.19 28.82 -10.36
CA GLY A 555 31.34 30.28 -10.49
C GLY A 555 30.19 31.03 -11.15
N GLN A 556 28.95 30.56 -11.00
CA GLN A 556 27.79 31.43 -10.94
C GLN A 556 27.75 31.96 -9.52
N THR A 557 28.22 33.19 -9.32
CA THR A 557 27.91 34.01 -8.14
C THR A 557 26.50 33.69 -7.70
N SER A 558 26.32 33.03 -6.55
CA SER A 558 25.00 32.88 -5.95
C SER A 558 24.46 34.29 -5.83
N ALA A 559 23.41 34.59 -6.61
CA ALA A 559 22.71 35.84 -6.47
C ALA A 559 22.39 35.98 -4.98
N THR A 560 22.88 37.05 -4.36
CA THR A 560 22.48 37.45 -3.01
C THR A 560 20.98 37.19 -2.92
N PRO A 561 20.50 36.32 -1.99
CA PRO A 561 19.12 35.87 -2.01
C PRO A 561 18.25 37.10 -2.16
N THR A 562 17.35 37.14 -3.15
CA THR A 562 16.67 38.37 -3.62
C THR A 562 16.30 39.30 -2.48
N ARG A 563 15.83 38.76 -1.36
CA ARG A 563 15.44 39.48 -0.14
C ARG A 563 16.57 40.11 0.69
N GLN A 564 17.77 39.52 0.74
CA GLN A 564 18.94 40.17 1.33
C GLN A 564 19.43 41.33 0.47
N ALA A 565 19.32 41.23 -0.86
CA ALA A 565 19.61 42.40 -1.70
C ALA A 565 18.62 43.55 -1.42
N LEU A 566 17.37 43.23 -1.04
CA LEU A 566 16.35 44.23 -0.69
C LEU A 566 16.58 44.93 0.66
N THR A 567 17.45 44.41 1.52
CA THR A 567 17.83 45.07 2.79
C THR A 567 18.95 46.09 2.63
N ASP A 568 19.47 46.26 1.40
CA ASP A 568 20.59 47.15 1.14
C ASP A 568 20.28 48.60 1.56
N PRO A 569 21.23 49.33 2.21
CA PRO A 569 21.03 50.71 2.65
C PRO A 569 20.68 51.66 1.51
N THR A 570 21.16 51.42 0.29
CA THR A 570 20.83 52.23 -0.89
C THR A 570 19.33 52.14 -1.23
N LEU A 571 18.73 50.97 -1.05
CA LEU A 571 17.31 50.74 -1.30
C LEU A 571 16.44 51.19 -0.13
N THR A 572 16.82 50.82 1.09
CA THR A 572 16.01 51.07 2.30
C THR A 572 16.15 52.49 2.84
N GLY A 573 17.25 53.18 2.53
CA GLY A 573 17.56 54.53 3.02
C GLY A 573 18.08 54.56 4.46
N MET A 574 18.44 53.40 5.04
CA MET A 574 18.90 53.28 6.43
C MET A 574 19.97 52.20 6.53
N SER A 575 20.83 52.27 7.55
CA SER A 575 21.84 51.23 7.78
C SER A 575 21.18 49.88 8.08
N HIS A 576 21.89 48.78 7.83
CA HIS A 576 21.39 47.44 8.16
C HIS A 576 21.03 47.30 9.65
N GLU A 577 21.78 47.96 10.54
CA GLU A 577 21.52 47.98 11.98
C GLU A 577 20.24 48.77 12.30
N ALA A 578 20.06 49.96 11.72
CA ALA A 578 18.86 50.77 11.91
C ALA A 578 17.60 50.07 11.35
N LEU A 579 17.73 49.40 10.20
CA LEU A 579 16.66 48.57 9.62
C LEU A 579 16.31 47.41 10.56
N HIS A 580 17.32 46.76 11.13
CA HIS A 580 17.13 45.64 12.04
C HIS A 580 16.40 46.09 13.32
N THR A 581 16.84 47.18 13.96
CA THR A 581 16.18 47.77 15.13
C THR A 581 14.74 48.16 14.83
N LEU A 582 14.50 48.85 13.70
CA LEU A 582 13.16 49.25 13.28
C LEU A 582 12.24 48.04 13.09
N LEU A 583 12.75 46.98 12.49
CA LEU A 583 12.01 45.75 12.28
C LEU A 583 11.68 45.04 13.60
N GLU A 584 12.63 44.93 14.52
CA GLU A 584 12.39 44.36 15.85
C GLU A 584 11.34 45.15 16.64
N GLU A 585 11.43 46.48 16.59
CA GLU A 585 10.47 47.36 17.24
C GLU A 585 9.05 47.25 16.66
N LEU A 586 8.92 46.96 15.37
CA LEU A 586 7.64 46.97 14.66
C LEU A 586 6.97 45.60 14.56
N ILE A 587 7.72 44.49 14.54
CA ILE A 587 7.15 43.14 14.35
C ILE A 587 6.11 42.81 15.42
N VAL A 588 6.42 43.03 16.70
CA VAL A 588 5.52 42.67 17.81
C VAL A 588 4.25 43.53 17.82
N PRO A 589 4.32 44.87 17.75
CA PRO A 589 3.14 45.73 17.64
C PRO A 589 2.31 45.43 16.40
N TYR A 590 2.94 45.22 15.25
CA TYR A 590 2.26 44.86 14.02
C TYR A 590 1.49 43.55 14.15
N ALA A 591 2.14 42.50 14.69
CA ALA A 591 1.50 41.21 14.92
C ALA A 591 0.31 41.32 15.86
N ALA A 592 0.40 42.16 16.90
CA ALA A 592 -0.70 42.42 17.83
C ALA A 592 -1.90 43.08 17.13
N VAL A 593 -1.67 44.14 16.34
CA VAL A 593 -2.73 44.85 15.60
C VAL A 593 -3.43 43.93 14.60
N ILE A 594 -2.67 43.09 13.89
CA ILE A 594 -3.22 42.15 12.92
C ILE A 594 -4.02 41.05 13.61
N GLU A 595 -3.54 40.51 14.72
CA GLU A 595 -4.29 39.49 15.46
C GLU A 595 -5.55 40.07 16.09
N GLU A 596 -5.53 41.32 16.59
CA GLU A 596 -6.72 42.02 17.07
C GLU A 596 -7.76 42.20 15.96
N ARG A 597 -7.34 42.68 14.78
CA ARG A 597 -8.22 42.82 13.60
C ARG A 597 -8.82 41.46 13.21
N ARG A 598 -8.01 40.41 13.16
CA ARG A 598 -8.48 39.05 12.84
C ARG A 598 -9.38 38.48 13.93
N HIS A 599 -9.12 38.77 15.20
CA HIS A 599 -9.97 38.39 16.33
C HIS A 599 -11.35 39.04 16.20
N ARG A 600 -11.41 40.35 15.91
CA ARG A 600 -12.66 41.07 15.65
C ARG A 600 -13.42 40.50 14.46
N GLN A 601 -12.75 40.20 13.35
CA GLN A 601 -13.37 39.58 12.16
C GLN A 601 -13.88 38.14 12.43
N ARG A 602 -13.20 37.40 13.30
CA ARG A 602 -13.58 36.02 13.68
C ARG A 602 -14.65 35.95 14.76
N GLY A 603 -14.90 37.04 15.50
CA GLY A 603 -15.86 37.09 16.60
C GLY A 603 -15.43 36.29 17.84
N GLY A 604 -14.14 36.00 18.02
CA GLY A 604 -13.64 35.31 19.21
C GLY A 604 -12.23 34.72 19.08
N ASN A 605 -11.76 34.10 20.17
CA ASN A 605 -10.45 33.47 20.28
C ASN A 605 -10.27 32.36 19.24
N ARG A 606 -9.04 32.23 18.74
CA ARG A 606 -8.67 31.18 17.78
C ARG A 606 -8.90 29.80 18.41
N ARG A 607 -9.84 29.02 17.87
CA ARG A 607 -10.02 27.61 18.25
C ARG A 607 -8.81 26.80 17.76
N PRO A 608 -8.07 26.09 18.64
CA PRO A 608 -6.99 25.23 18.19
C PRO A 608 -7.56 24.06 17.37
N GLY A 609 -7.23 23.97 16.08
CA GLY A 609 -7.45 22.75 15.29
C GLY A 609 -8.48 22.81 14.16
N THR A 610 -9.24 23.88 13.95
CA THR A 610 -10.14 23.99 12.78
C THR A 610 -9.46 24.74 11.62
N ARG A 611 -9.22 24.01 10.52
CA ARG A 611 -8.51 24.43 9.27
C ARG A 611 -7.11 25.05 9.49
N GLY A 612 -6.08 24.21 9.37
CA GLY A 612 -4.71 24.64 9.06
C GLY A 612 -4.03 25.46 10.15
N GLY A 613 -3.61 24.81 11.23
CA GLY A 613 -2.91 25.41 12.38
C GLY A 613 -1.61 26.16 12.07
N VAL A 614 -1.13 26.16 10.83
CA VAL A 614 -0.03 26.97 10.35
C VAL A 614 -0.54 27.81 9.19
N PHE A 615 -0.76 29.10 9.42
CA PHE A 615 -0.99 30.03 8.32
C PHE A 615 0.28 29.99 7.47
N ARG A 616 0.18 29.54 6.20
CA ARG A 616 1.23 29.84 5.21
C ARG A 616 1.17 31.34 4.96
N GLN A 617 1.79 32.14 5.81
CA GLN A 617 2.08 33.52 5.49
C GLN A 617 2.90 33.48 4.19
N LYS A 618 2.28 33.85 3.06
CA LYS A 618 2.94 33.93 1.75
C LYS A 618 4.10 34.93 1.76
N ILE A 619 4.07 35.85 2.73
CA ILE A 619 5.05 36.89 3.02
C ILE A 619 5.12 37.02 4.56
N THR A 620 6.33 36.99 5.13
CA THR A 620 6.57 37.08 6.58
C THR A 620 6.23 38.47 7.11
N ASP A 621 6.01 38.62 8.41
CA ASP A 621 5.71 39.95 8.97
C ASP A 621 6.87 40.94 8.78
N GLY A 622 8.11 40.46 8.85
CA GLY A 622 9.30 41.24 8.47
C GLY A 622 9.33 41.63 6.99
N ASP A 623 9.02 40.71 6.08
CA ASP A 623 8.95 41.00 4.64
C ASP A 623 7.81 41.98 4.31
N ARG A 624 6.70 41.95 5.06
CA ARG A 624 5.61 42.92 4.90
C ARG A 624 6.08 44.32 5.28
N ILE A 625 6.82 44.45 6.38
CA ILE A 625 7.40 45.73 6.80
C ILE A 625 8.45 46.21 5.80
N LEU A 626 9.38 45.35 5.40
CA LEU A 626 10.38 45.66 4.37
C LEU A 626 9.72 46.08 3.05
N ALA A 627 8.73 45.33 2.55
CA ALA A 627 8.00 45.69 1.35
C ALA A 627 7.32 47.06 1.45
N THR A 628 6.82 47.41 2.64
CA THR A 628 6.19 48.71 2.90
C THR A 628 7.20 49.84 2.94
N ILE A 629 8.39 49.61 3.51
CA ILE A 629 9.52 50.56 3.49
C ILE A 629 9.93 50.82 2.04
N LEU A 630 10.16 49.77 1.25
CA LEU A 630 10.55 49.91 -0.16
C LEU A 630 9.46 50.56 -1.02
N TYR A 631 8.20 50.30 -0.71
CA TYR A 631 7.06 50.98 -1.34
C TYR A 631 7.03 52.48 -1.02
N ARG A 632 7.25 52.87 0.25
CA ARG A 632 7.36 54.28 0.68
C ARG A 632 8.58 54.98 0.07
N ARG A 633 9.70 54.26 -0.09
CA ARG A 633 10.90 54.71 -0.83
C ARG A 633 10.64 54.93 -2.33
N ARG A 634 9.53 54.43 -2.90
CA ARG A 634 9.19 54.56 -4.34
C ARG A 634 10.24 54.01 -5.31
N ILE A 635 11.04 53.03 -4.89
CA ILE A 635 12.18 52.51 -5.68
C ILE A 635 11.79 51.77 -6.95
N CYS A 636 10.58 51.19 -7.03
CA CYS A 636 10.08 50.55 -8.25
C CYS A 636 8.54 50.48 -8.26
N GLY A 637 7.96 49.96 -9.34
CA GLY A 637 6.51 49.73 -9.43
C GLY A 637 6.06 48.53 -8.59
N LEU A 638 4.78 48.53 -8.16
CA LEU A 638 4.22 47.47 -7.31
C LEU A 638 4.31 46.06 -7.93
N ASN A 639 4.26 45.95 -9.27
CA ASN A 639 4.42 44.66 -9.95
C ASN A 639 5.85 44.11 -9.82
N ALA A 640 6.86 44.97 -10.02
CA ALA A 640 8.26 44.60 -9.83
C ALA A 640 8.55 44.26 -8.36
N LEU A 641 7.95 44.99 -7.42
CA LEU A 641 8.06 44.71 -5.99
C LEU A 641 7.39 43.36 -5.66
N ALA A 642 6.24 43.05 -6.23
CA ALA A 642 5.55 41.76 -6.01
C ALA A 642 6.36 40.58 -6.54
N GLU A 643 7.00 40.75 -7.70
CA GLU A 643 7.94 39.79 -8.28
C GLU A 643 9.14 39.53 -7.35
N LEU A 644 9.75 40.60 -6.82
CA LEU A 644 10.88 40.50 -5.88
C LEU A 644 10.56 39.74 -4.59
N PHE A 645 9.33 39.84 -4.09
CA PHE A 645 8.87 39.10 -2.91
C PHE A 645 8.32 37.70 -3.23
N GLY A 646 8.16 37.35 -4.52
CA GLY A 646 7.62 36.05 -4.96
C GLY A 646 6.13 35.87 -4.64
N VAL A 647 5.35 36.96 -4.63
CA VAL A 647 3.92 36.96 -4.30
C VAL A 647 3.10 37.67 -5.38
N SER A 648 1.80 37.42 -5.44
CA SER A 648 0.90 38.16 -6.34
C SER A 648 0.81 39.64 -5.94
N ARG A 649 0.61 40.55 -6.90
CA ARG A 649 0.36 41.99 -6.67
C ARG A 649 -0.67 42.26 -5.58
N SER A 650 -1.80 41.54 -5.57
CA SER A 650 -2.87 41.70 -4.57
C SER A 650 -2.43 41.31 -3.15
N THR A 651 -1.68 40.21 -3.02
CA THR A 651 -1.10 39.78 -1.74
C THR A 651 -0.12 40.84 -1.20
N LEU A 652 0.72 41.42 -2.06
CA LEU A 652 1.65 42.48 -1.66
C LEU A 652 0.93 43.77 -1.27
N TRP A 653 -0.07 44.17 -2.05
CA TRP A 653 -0.89 45.36 -1.75
C TRP A 653 -1.58 45.27 -0.39
N ASN A 654 -2.17 44.10 -0.08
CA ASN A 654 -2.78 43.85 1.22
C ASN A 654 -1.76 43.89 2.35
N ALA A 655 -0.56 43.32 2.14
CA ALA A 655 0.53 43.40 3.10
C ALA A 655 0.95 44.86 3.39
N ILE A 656 1.06 45.69 2.36
CA ILE A 656 1.39 47.12 2.50
C ILE A 656 0.30 47.84 3.30
N ASN A 657 -0.97 47.68 2.92
CA ASN A 657 -2.09 48.32 3.62
C ASN A 657 -2.27 47.84 5.07
N ASP A 658 -1.81 46.62 5.38
CA ASP A 658 -1.80 46.10 6.74
C ASP A 658 -0.74 46.82 7.60
N VAL A 659 0.42 47.17 7.04
CA VAL A 659 1.55 47.76 7.79
C VAL A 659 1.51 49.28 7.85
N LEU A 660 1.02 49.96 6.79
CA LEU A 660 0.98 51.42 6.70
C LEU A 660 0.40 52.10 7.96
N PRO A 661 -0.73 51.65 8.55
CA PRO A 661 -1.27 52.27 9.75
C PRO A 661 -0.32 52.22 10.96
N THR A 662 0.50 51.17 11.07
CA THR A 662 1.46 51.02 12.16
C THR A 662 2.65 51.96 12.00
N LEU A 663 3.13 52.17 10.76
CA LEU A 663 4.18 53.14 10.46
C LEU A 663 3.68 54.58 10.70
N ASP A 664 2.46 54.89 10.22
CA ASP A 664 1.86 56.21 10.34
C ASP A 664 1.57 56.57 11.81
N ALA A 665 1.04 55.63 12.60
CA ALA A 665 0.78 55.83 14.03
C ALA A 665 2.06 56.13 14.83
N ARG A 666 3.20 55.58 14.39
CA ARG A 666 4.52 55.80 15.01
C ARG A 666 5.29 56.97 14.39
N ARG A 667 4.72 57.66 13.41
CA ARG A 667 5.33 58.80 12.69
C ARG A 667 6.71 58.45 12.12
N ILE A 668 6.87 57.22 11.61
CA ILE A 668 8.11 56.79 10.95
C ILE A 668 8.12 57.39 9.54
N ASP A 669 8.95 58.41 9.34
CA ASP A 669 9.12 59.03 8.02
C ASP A 669 10.14 58.26 7.19
N ILE A 670 9.78 57.95 5.95
CA ILE A 670 10.62 57.20 5.01
C ILE A 670 10.79 58.07 3.78
N THR A 671 11.97 58.69 3.67
CA THR A 671 12.31 59.60 2.57
C THR A 671 12.28 58.86 1.24
N PRO A 672 11.59 59.34 0.20
CA PRO A 672 11.63 58.74 -1.14
C PRO A 672 13.07 58.59 -1.67
N ALA A 673 13.33 57.54 -2.44
CA ALA A 673 14.63 57.34 -3.10
C ALA A 673 14.76 58.24 -4.33
N ASP A 674 15.98 58.73 -4.57
CA ASP A 674 16.30 59.60 -5.71
C ASP A 674 16.23 58.88 -7.06
N ARG A 675 16.37 57.55 -7.04
CA ARG A 675 16.40 56.70 -8.25
C ARG A 675 15.29 55.66 -8.22
N ARG A 676 14.59 55.55 -9.36
CA ARG A 676 13.55 54.55 -9.58
C ARG A 676 14.00 53.52 -10.61
N HIS A 677 13.80 52.25 -10.30
CA HIS A 677 14.15 51.11 -11.16
C HIS A 677 12.91 50.59 -11.89
N PRO A 678 12.99 50.36 -13.22
CA PRO A 678 11.84 49.95 -14.03
C PRO A 678 11.45 48.47 -13.85
N THR A 679 12.41 47.60 -13.53
CA THR A 679 12.21 46.15 -13.42
C THR A 679 12.87 45.57 -12.17
N ALA A 680 12.40 44.41 -11.71
CA ALA A 680 12.99 43.67 -10.59
C ALA A 680 14.48 43.35 -10.84
N ALA A 681 14.81 42.93 -12.06
CA ALA A 681 16.19 42.65 -12.47
C ALA A 681 17.10 43.89 -12.42
N ALA A 682 16.63 45.06 -12.88
CA ALA A 682 17.40 46.30 -12.85
C ALA A 682 17.68 46.79 -11.42
N LEU A 683 16.77 46.52 -10.49
CA LEU A 683 16.91 46.83 -9.06
C LEU A 683 17.92 45.90 -8.37
N LEU A 684 17.89 44.60 -8.66
CA LEU A 684 18.87 43.66 -8.11
C LEU A 684 20.28 43.91 -8.66
N THR A 685 20.39 44.36 -9.92
CA THR A 685 21.66 44.68 -10.54
C THR A 685 22.33 45.91 -9.92
N SER A 686 21.56 46.92 -9.49
CA SER A 686 22.16 48.12 -8.87
C SER A 686 22.79 47.83 -7.51
N VAL A 687 22.23 46.89 -6.74
CA VAL A 687 22.79 46.47 -5.45
C VAL A 687 24.06 45.64 -5.62
N GLY A 688 24.19 44.89 -6.72
CA GLY A 688 25.38 44.08 -7.03
C GLY A 688 26.56 44.85 -7.64
N ALA A 689 26.38 46.13 -8.01
CA ALA A 689 27.43 46.96 -8.61
C ALA A 689 28.23 47.76 -7.55
N ASP A 690 27.57 48.23 -6.48
CA ASP A 690 28.21 49.09 -5.46
C ASP A 690 29.12 48.34 -4.48
N THR A 691 29.04 47.01 -4.39
CA THR A 691 29.97 46.20 -3.60
C THR A 691 31.38 46.11 -4.20
N ARG A 692 31.61 46.66 -5.41
CA ARG A 692 32.95 46.74 -6.03
C ARG A 692 33.77 47.96 -5.61
N HIS A 693 33.18 48.93 -4.88
CA HIS A 693 33.85 50.20 -4.59
C HIS A 693 34.23 50.44 -3.11
N VAL A 694 34.09 49.44 -2.23
CA VAL A 694 34.43 49.60 -0.79
C VAL A 694 35.59 48.68 -0.34
N VAL A 695 36.34 48.11 -1.28
CA VAL A 695 37.64 47.49 -0.98
C VAL A 695 38.71 48.15 -1.84
N SER A 696 39.16 49.32 -1.40
CA SER A 696 40.43 49.93 -1.76
C SER A 696 40.97 50.68 -0.56
#